data_AF-A0A2E7SXK0-F1
#
_entry.id   AF-A0A2E7SXK0-F1
#
_cell.length_a   1.000
_cell.length_b   1.000
_cell.length_c   1.000
_cell.angle_alpha   90.00
_cell.angle_beta   90.00
_cell.angle_gamma   90.00
#
_symmetry.space_group_name_H-M   'P 1'
#
loop_
_entity.id
_entity.type
_entity.pdbx_description
1 polymer ?
#
loop_
_entity_poly.entity_id
_entity_poly.type
_entity_poly.pdbx_seq_one_letter_code
_entity_poly.pdbx_strand_id
1 'polypeptide(L)'
;MSSRLTILPFFLSILFVLCSTSPIHIHEFSPQEDDTQATSGRSVHYGDWVIHREIFVDDGCRSYYGSDYLITATSTLDMLAIYSEGCDDENGDVIVYNTHDLSLLHTIQNSDSLRDVMFSPDGQYLALRSPETFSVVETATWTEVVSQSRSTGDNFFFNSVTWSGDSTRVIVATGNNGGHMYEAPDWNEVEGASSTGILVTHHPSEEKIWYVGSDGSGNVYEYQDVPLAGKRWVLTRSFTIQSPVYDLAASPDGDALIANDGSTTYVYSTNDYALSDTITYTVGESKFSHDGTSFLQTIGSYSTGDIGIYSTMDWDFERDLDVPYGNKDASFSANDSEIFVLVSGGYDTTRLVGYMPDQDEDGVDDSKDQCPETPPEEESNTSGCSSSQRDTDGDGINDKFDDCPRTKDTSSVDAKGCSVSQLLDSDGDGIADSDDVCPNSTSNSKTDRNGCSPVQRDSDGDGLSDESDKCPLDAFNDCPENVLWDFNGTQIENSKDYGYLEYAPNGNYIAARKSPSYGDVFVMDKDLSVVYTIYAPGDYYFNDYEWSPDSQELLLTISNDDSECEFQTWNVQTQVLSELQMFLSDCRGVRADSTTYSHDGNMVALSAYNSGYRVETILLDSSMQSILLQDSNFAPSMFQFSRDGGWLFGGDGSQIIVWDAQNYEFVETRAMRGSDTMQLTSDGGHFLLHSDEEIMTYSAAKLITATTIAVTENDSEIIDIQFSKNQRMIYVTVLLEYCSWRCDDGQEGATTILKTYSIDGGNLSFLAESEVYRSSDVVAPLYHPDEEVVLIKPGRNDNYISMTKDSDGDGFNNSVDACPLTDIQWVVDETGCSEEQLDDDGDGVANFVDLCVDSPAGVSTDENGCTEGQVDEDFDGICNDDAPSDGPSDCTGEDKCPGTSTGVSIDSNGCSWAQQDSDGDGVDNGNDLCEYTEIPGDADANGCDRKQRDSDQDSINDYWDACEATAIGAEIDKSGCSDLQVDTDMDLVCNRDAPSQGPSNCTSIDTCPNTVLNESVDENGCSWNQRDDDMDGIFNKFDLCPNTLADSVAPNGCSAWQMDSDGDGVYDANDECANTGANQIANAKGCSDEQYQLKGAGSDENSLTSNMLVWVAGVVVVVLIGLILMRRRGSDVFEEAPSIEYPQYATRGAMRDGMEWIEYPSGSQQWFYRDPSTQQWVHRK
;
A
#
# COMPACT_ATOMS: atom_id res chain seq x y z
N MET A 1 26.02 -22.99 -41.11
CA MET A 1 27.07 -22.56 -42.07
C MET A 1 26.58 -21.31 -42.80
N SER A 2 27.50 -20.42 -43.20
CA SER A 2 27.42 -19.30 -44.17
C SER A 2 26.13 -19.11 -45.01
N SER A 3 25.62 -17.90 -45.31
CA SER A 3 25.90 -16.50 -44.86
C SER A 3 24.80 -15.54 -45.37
N ARG A 4 24.68 -14.34 -44.78
CA ARG A 4 23.85 -13.21 -45.28
C ARG A 4 24.34 -12.68 -46.64
N LEU A 5 23.43 -12.11 -47.45
CA LEU A 5 23.61 -10.99 -48.41
C LEU A 5 22.22 -10.66 -49.04
N THR A 6 21.74 -9.44 -49.33
CA THR A 6 22.00 -8.05 -48.86
C THR A 6 20.89 -7.11 -49.40
N ILE A 7 20.36 -6.23 -48.55
CA ILE A 7 20.02 -4.79 -48.79
C ILE A 7 19.31 -4.37 -50.10
N LEU A 8 18.06 -3.88 -49.98
CA LEU A 8 17.52 -2.51 -50.27
C LEU A 8 18.18 -1.60 -51.37
N PRO A 9 17.57 -0.47 -51.86
CA PRO A 9 16.23 0.10 -51.57
C PRO A 9 15.45 0.77 -52.76
N PHE A 10 14.24 1.27 -52.44
CA PHE A 10 13.68 2.61 -52.80
C PHE A 10 13.12 3.00 -54.20
N PHE A 11 11.82 3.35 -54.16
CA PHE A 11 11.19 4.64 -54.57
C PHE A 11 10.66 4.93 -56.00
N LEU A 12 9.31 4.95 -56.06
CA LEU A 12 8.45 6.12 -56.37
C LEU A 12 7.82 6.33 -57.78
N SER A 13 6.52 6.64 -57.74
CA SER A 13 5.74 7.62 -58.53
C SER A 13 5.09 7.31 -59.90
N ILE A 14 3.73 7.29 -59.86
CA ILE A 14 2.79 8.18 -60.59
C ILE A 14 2.21 7.76 -61.98
N LEU A 15 0.97 7.22 -61.91
CA LEU A 15 -0.29 7.56 -62.63
C LEU A 15 -0.50 7.42 -64.18
N PHE A 16 -1.70 6.87 -64.50
CA PHE A 16 -2.67 7.21 -65.58
C PHE A 16 -2.29 6.83 -67.05
N VAL A 17 -3.17 6.27 -67.92
CA VAL A 17 -4.54 6.69 -68.32
C VAL A 17 -5.37 5.51 -68.91
N LEU A 18 -6.65 5.42 -68.51
CA LEU A 18 -7.92 5.02 -69.22
C LEU A 18 -7.85 4.48 -70.69
N CYS A 19 -8.79 3.65 -71.20
CA CYS A 19 -10.25 3.92 -71.25
C CYS A 19 -11.10 2.82 -71.93
N SER A 20 -12.36 2.63 -71.49
CA SER A 20 -13.53 2.06 -72.20
C SER A 20 -13.52 0.54 -72.57
N THR A 21 -14.66 -0.17 -72.71
CA THR A 21 -16.07 0.23 -72.95
C THR A 21 -17.12 -0.64 -72.20
N SER A 22 -18.18 0.01 -71.69
CA SER A 22 -19.56 -0.54 -71.60
C SER A 22 -20.37 -0.03 -72.82
N PRO A 23 -21.53 -0.60 -73.26
CA PRO A 23 -22.76 -0.73 -72.43
C PRO A 23 -23.72 -1.90 -72.76
N ILE A 24 -24.75 -2.10 -71.92
CA ILE A 24 -26.20 -2.14 -72.25
C ILE A 24 -26.99 -2.30 -70.93
N HIS A 25 -28.25 -1.86 -70.89
CA HIS A 25 -29.07 -1.71 -69.67
C HIS A 25 -30.58 -1.91 -70.00
N ILE A 26 -31.46 -1.79 -68.98
CA ILE A 26 -32.95 -1.86 -69.00
C ILE A 26 -33.60 -3.18 -69.50
N HIS A 27 -34.77 -3.62 -68.98
CA HIS A 27 -35.78 -2.95 -68.14
C HIS A 27 -36.28 -3.81 -66.94
N GLU A 28 -36.87 -3.11 -65.98
CA GLU A 28 -37.56 -3.50 -64.73
C GLU A 28 -38.34 -4.83 -64.70
N PHE A 29 -38.38 -5.43 -63.50
CA PHE A 29 -39.63 -5.85 -62.86
C PHE A 29 -39.50 -5.71 -61.34
N SER A 30 -40.59 -5.29 -60.67
CA SER A 30 -40.75 -5.35 -59.21
C SER A 30 -42.14 -5.93 -58.92
N PRO A 31 -42.23 -6.84 -57.94
CA PRO A 31 -43.33 -6.89 -57.00
C PRO A 31 -42.89 -6.32 -55.64
N GLN A 32 -43.88 -6.03 -54.78
CA GLN A 32 -43.70 -6.06 -53.34
C GLN A 32 -44.09 -7.46 -52.86
N GLU A 33 -43.26 -8.05 -52.01
CA GLU A 33 -43.64 -9.06 -51.01
C GLU A 33 -42.99 -8.48 -49.73
N ASP A 34 -43.78 -7.85 -48.85
CA ASP A 34 -44.51 -8.44 -47.71
C ASP A 34 -43.56 -9.05 -46.67
N ASP A 35 -43.72 -8.67 -45.40
CA ASP A 35 -42.93 -9.17 -44.28
C ASP A 35 -43.10 -10.70 -44.13
N THR A 36 -42.02 -11.46 -44.32
CA THR A 36 -41.65 -12.61 -43.45
C THR A 36 -40.35 -13.30 -43.91
N GLN A 37 -39.49 -13.58 -42.92
CA GLN A 37 -38.52 -14.69 -42.85
C GLN A 37 -37.65 -15.03 -44.08
N ALA A 38 -36.35 -14.75 -43.92
CA ALA A 38 -35.31 -15.75 -44.15
C ALA A 38 -34.09 -15.45 -43.26
N THR A 39 -34.09 -15.96 -42.02
CA THR A 39 -32.84 -16.15 -41.28
C THR A 39 -31.91 -17.02 -42.13
N SER A 40 -30.59 -16.78 -42.05
CA SER A 40 -29.66 -17.43 -42.98
C SER A 40 -29.61 -18.94 -42.74
N GLY A 41 -29.65 -19.74 -43.81
CA GLY A 41 -29.51 -21.20 -43.72
C GLY A 41 -28.06 -21.64 -43.47
N ARG A 42 -27.48 -21.19 -42.36
CA ARG A 42 -26.23 -21.67 -41.76
C ARG A 42 -26.58 -22.48 -40.52
N SER A 43 -25.93 -23.63 -40.32
CA SER A 43 -25.94 -24.30 -39.01
C SER A 43 -25.04 -23.56 -38.02
N VAL A 44 -25.27 -23.79 -36.74
CA VAL A 44 -24.96 -22.89 -35.63
C VAL A 44 -23.54 -23.13 -35.06
N HIS A 45 -22.55 -23.27 -35.93
CA HIS A 45 -21.19 -23.76 -35.59
C HIS A 45 -20.06 -22.76 -35.89
N TYR A 46 -20.38 -21.49 -36.12
CA TYR A 46 -19.40 -20.48 -36.56
C TYR A 46 -19.68 -19.13 -35.91
N GLY A 47 -19.14 -18.98 -34.70
CA GLY A 47 -19.22 -17.81 -33.84
C GLY A 47 -18.75 -18.16 -32.43
N ASP A 48 -18.43 -17.17 -31.62
CA ASP A 48 -18.45 -17.27 -30.17
C ASP A 48 -19.92 -17.33 -29.69
N TRP A 49 -20.15 -17.56 -28.41
CA TRP A 49 -21.50 -17.71 -27.86
C TRP A 49 -21.66 -16.80 -26.65
N VAL A 50 -22.61 -15.88 -26.73
CA VAL A 50 -22.83 -14.84 -25.72
C VAL A 50 -24.13 -15.09 -24.96
N ILE A 51 -24.14 -14.72 -23.67
CA ILE A 51 -25.35 -14.71 -22.86
C ILE A 51 -26.25 -13.61 -23.39
N HIS A 52 -27.36 -14.01 -24.02
CA HIS A 52 -28.23 -13.10 -24.74
C HIS A 52 -29.52 -12.77 -23.96
N ARG A 53 -29.80 -13.55 -22.91
CA ARG A 53 -30.83 -13.33 -21.87
C ARG A 53 -30.63 -14.30 -20.70
N GLU A 54 -31.09 -13.91 -19.52
CA GLU A 54 -31.17 -14.75 -18.32
C GLU A 54 -32.53 -14.53 -17.63
N ILE A 55 -33.05 -15.56 -16.95
CA ILE A 55 -34.13 -15.42 -15.97
C ILE A 55 -33.83 -16.22 -14.70
N PHE A 56 -34.29 -15.71 -13.55
CA PHE A 56 -34.28 -16.45 -12.29
C PHE A 56 -35.44 -17.45 -12.24
N VAL A 57 -35.16 -18.64 -11.68
CA VAL A 57 -36.10 -19.76 -11.54
C VAL A 57 -36.36 -19.98 -10.06
N ASP A 58 -37.60 -19.70 -9.63
CA ASP A 58 -38.07 -20.02 -8.27
C ASP A 58 -38.41 -21.51 -8.17
N ASP A 59 -37.38 -22.32 -7.93
CA ASP A 59 -37.47 -23.77 -7.71
C ASP A 59 -37.72 -24.14 -6.23
N GLY A 60 -37.91 -23.14 -5.37
CA GLY A 60 -38.08 -23.30 -3.93
C GLY A 60 -36.77 -23.49 -3.14
N CYS A 61 -35.61 -23.60 -3.79
CA CYS A 61 -34.33 -23.70 -3.08
C CYS A 61 -33.89 -22.33 -2.52
N ARG A 62 -33.50 -22.35 -1.23
CA ARG A 62 -32.79 -21.26 -0.55
C ARG A 62 -31.67 -21.82 0.33
N SER A 63 -30.91 -22.79 -0.20
CA SER A 63 -29.85 -23.50 0.52
C SER A 63 -28.48 -23.20 -0.05
N TYR A 64 -27.48 -23.27 0.84
CA TYR A 64 -26.07 -23.01 0.57
C TYR A 64 -25.46 -23.90 -0.54
N TYR A 65 -26.04 -25.08 -0.78
CA TYR A 65 -25.43 -26.15 -1.60
C TYR A 65 -26.02 -26.30 -3.02
N GLY A 66 -27.00 -25.46 -3.41
CA GLY A 66 -27.73 -25.60 -4.67
C GLY A 66 -28.61 -26.86 -4.73
N SER A 67 -29.12 -27.18 -5.92
CA SER A 67 -29.86 -28.42 -6.20
C SER A 67 -28.93 -29.53 -6.75
N ASP A 68 -29.10 -30.76 -6.24
CA ASP A 68 -28.24 -31.91 -6.61
C ASP A 68 -28.46 -32.39 -8.06
N TYR A 69 -29.63 -32.12 -8.66
CA TYR A 69 -29.97 -32.51 -10.03
C TYR A 69 -30.77 -31.40 -10.74
N LEU A 70 -30.32 -31.09 -11.95
CA LEU A 70 -31.00 -30.23 -12.92
C LEU A 70 -31.34 -31.04 -14.17
N ILE A 71 -32.47 -30.74 -14.80
CA ILE A 71 -32.86 -31.36 -16.07
C ILE A 71 -33.50 -30.30 -16.98
N THR A 72 -33.05 -30.27 -18.22
CA THR A 72 -33.56 -29.46 -19.32
C THR A 72 -34.02 -30.35 -20.48
N ALA A 73 -35.13 -29.98 -21.12
CA ALA A 73 -35.61 -30.64 -22.33
C ALA A 73 -36.40 -29.68 -23.20
N THR A 74 -36.12 -29.66 -24.50
CA THR A 74 -36.83 -28.85 -25.49
C THR A 74 -37.78 -29.68 -26.35
N SER A 75 -38.71 -28.97 -27.00
CA SER A 75 -39.81 -29.53 -27.78
C SER A 75 -39.86 -28.90 -29.16
N THR A 76 -40.22 -29.67 -30.19
CA THR A 76 -40.44 -29.21 -31.57
C THR A 76 -41.65 -28.28 -31.75
N LEU A 77 -42.29 -27.88 -30.66
CA LEU A 77 -43.39 -26.91 -30.58
C LEU A 77 -43.02 -25.69 -29.71
N ASP A 78 -41.75 -25.28 -29.74
CA ASP A 78 -41.22 -24.07 -29.07
C ASP A 78 -41.43 -24.04 -27.54
N MET A 79 -41.29 -25.20 -26.88
CA MET A 79 -41.37 -25.33 -25.42
C MET A 79 -40.06 -25.85 -24.82
N LEU A 80 -39.69 -25.31 -23.66
CA LEU A 80 -38.62 -25.78 -22.80
C LEU A 80 -39.24 -26.23 -21.47
N ALA A 81 -39.03 -27.47 -21.08
CA ALA A 81 -39.32 -27.96 -19.74
C ALA A 81 -38.01 -27.97 -18.92
N ILE A 82 -38.07 -27.44 -17.70
CA ILE A 82 -36.99 -27.50 -16.72
C ILE A 82 -37.45 -28.17 -15.43
N TYR A 83 -36.51 -28.78 -14.73
CA TYR A 83 -36.68 -29.35 -13.39
C TYR A 83 -35.41 -29.13 -12.56
N SER A 84 -35.61 -28.86 -11.28
CA SER A 84 -34.57 -28.76 -10.25
C SER A 84 -34.99 -29.62 -9.05
N GLU A 85 -34.07 -30.43 -8.52
CA GLU A 85 -34.33 -31.21 -7.31
C GLU A 85 -34.27 -30.30 -6.07
N GLY A 86 -35.35 -30.24 -5.29
CA GLY A 86 -35.53 -29.24 -4.26
C GLY A 86 -34.68 -29.47 -3.00
N CYS A 87 -34.59 -28.42 -2.19
CA CYS A 87 -33.79 -28.40 -0.97
C CYS A 87 -34.46 -29.18 0.18
N ASP A 88 -33.67 -29.67 1.14
CA ASP A 88 -34.11 -30.32 2.39
C ASP A 88 -35.11 -31.50 2.23
N ASP A 89 -34.84 -32.41 1.30
CA ASP A 89 -35.68 -33.58 0.93
C ASP A 89 -37.05 -33.24 0.28
N GLU A 90 -37.33 -31.98 -0.10
CA GLU A 90 -38.53 -31.63 -0.89
C GLU A 90 -38.28 -31.77 -2.41
N ASN A 91 -39.24 -32.33 -3.15
CA ASN A 91 -39.11 -32.53 -4.61
C ASN A 91 -39.65 -31.31 -5.36
N GLY A 92 -38.86 -30.72 -6.25
CA GLY A 92 -39.25 -29.56 -7.06
C GLY A 92 -40.30 -29.88 -8.14
N ASP A 93 -40.85 -28.82 -8.73
CA ASP A 93 -41.82 -28.88 -9.83
C ASP A 93 -41.15 -28.93 -11.22
N VAL A 94 -41.92 -29.32 -12.24
CA VAL A 94 -41.49 -29.20 -13.64
C VAL A 94 -42.11 -27.94 -14.23
N ILE A 95 -41.28 -26.95 -14.53
CA ILE A 95 -41.69 -25.64 -15.03
C ILE A 95 -41.51 -25.63 -16.55
N VAL A 96 -42.50 -25.15 -17.30
CA VAL A 96 -42.49 -25.13 -18.77
C VAL A 96 -42.60 -23.71 -19.29
N TYR A 97 -41.62 -23.30 -20.09
CA TYR A 97 -41.50 -22.00 -20.73
C TYR A 97 -41.66 -22.10 -22.24
N ASN A 98 -42.02 -20.98 -22.87
CA ASN A 98 -41.95 -20.77 -24.32
C ASN A 98 -40.50 -20.41 -24.71
N THR A 99 -39.89 -21.13 -25.66
CA THR A 99 -38.50 -20.85 -26.07
C THR A 99 -38.34 -19.54 -26.84
N HIS A 100 -39.42 -18.91 -27.32
CA HIS A 100 -39.28 -17.64 -28.03
C HIS A 100 -39.03 -16.45 -27.08
N ASP A 101 -39.75 -16.36 -25.97
CA ASP A 101 -39.77 -15.19 -25.08
C ASP A 101 -39.46 -15.52 -23.60
N LEU A 102 -39.29 -16.80 -23.25
CA LEU A 102 -39.20 -17.32 -21.88
C LEU A 102 -40.41 -16.94 -21.01
N SER A 103 -41.61 -16.82 -21.62
CA SER A 103 -42.87 -16.72 -20.87
C SER A 103 -43.27 -18.07 -20.28
N LEU A 104 -43.80 -18.05 -19.04
CA LEU A 104 -44.28 -19.24 -18.35
C LEU A 104 -45.56 -19.79 -19.03
N LEU A 105 -45.49 -21.01 -19.55
CA LEU A 105 -46.62 -21.72 -20.14
C LEU A 105 -47.36 -22.58 -19.11
N HIS A 106 -46.63 -23.28 -18.23
CA HIS A 106 -47.22 -24.13 -17.20
C HIS A 106 -46.25 -24.49 -16.08
N THR A 107 -46.79 -24.87 -14.92
CA THR A 107 -46.04 -25.52 -13.82
C THR A 107 -46.73 -26.84 -13.50
N ILE A 108 -46.06 -27.96 -13.76
CA ILE A 108 -46.56 -29.29 -13.44
C ILE A 108 -46.14 -29.64 -12.02
N GLN A 109 -47.13 -29.68 -11.12
CA GLN A 109 -46.95 -30.05 -9.72
C GLN A 109 -46.39 -31.47 -9.61
N ASN A 110 -45.22 -31.63 -9.01
CA ASN A 110 -44.51 -32.90 -8.87
C ASN A 110 -44.29 -33.25 -7.38
N SER A 111 -44.08 -34.53 -7.08
CA SER A 111 -43.81 -35.00 -5.71
C SER A 111 -42.72 -36.07 -5.61
N ASP A 112 -42.05 -36.40 -6.72
CA ASP A 112 -41.05 -37.46 -6.81
C ASP A 112 -39.72 -36.93 -7.36
N SER A 113 -38.61 -37.51 -6.93
CA SER A 113 -37.25 -37.20 -7.38
C SER A 113 -37.06 -37.63 -8.84
N LEU A 114 -37.08 -36.69 -9.79
CA LEU A 114 -36.95 -36.99 -11.22
C LEU A 114 -35.49 -37.21 -11.60
N ARG A 115 -35.27 -38.02 -12.65
CA ARG A 115 -33.95 -38.18 -13.31
C ARG A 115 -34.03 -38.13 -14.83
N ASP A 116 -35.22 -37.89 -15.39
CA ASP A 116 -35.46 -37.75 -16.84
C ASP A 116 -36.80 -37.03 -17.03
N VAL A 117 -36.77 -36.02 -17.90
CA VAL A 117 -37.88 -35.17 -18.35
C VAL A 117 -37.69 -35.08 -19.87
N MET A 118 -38.63 -35.58 -20.67
CA MET A 118 -38.41 -35.74 -22.12
C MET A 118 -39.69 -35.59 -22.93
N PHE A 119 -39.71 -34.61 -23.84
CA PHE A 119 -40.77 -34.47 -24.82
C PHE A 119 -40.79 -35.62 -25.85
N SER A 120 -41.98 -35.91 -26.39
CA SER A 120 -42.08 -36.71 -27.62
C SER A 120 -41.46 -35.94 -28.80
N PRO A 121 -40.91 -36.61 -29.83
CA PRO A 121 -40.33 -35.95 -31.01
C PRO A 121 -41.26 -34.95 -31.73
N ASP A 122 -42.58 -35.10 -31.60
CA ASP A 122 -43.60 -34.18 -32.13
C ASP A 122 -44.10 -33.10 -31.14
N GLY A 123 -43.51 -33.05 -29.94
CA GLY A 123 -43.83 -32.09 -28.88
C GLY A 123 -45.20 -32.23 -28.22
N GLN A 124 -46.05 -33.18 -28.65
CA GLN A 124 -47.43 -33.31 -28.16
C GLN A 124 -47.53 -33.95 -26.75
N TYR A 125 -46.47 -34.61 -26.30
CA TYR A 125 -46.40 -35.27 -25.00
C TYR A 125 -45.10 -34.94 -24.26
N LEU A 126 -45.16 -34.91 -22.93
CA LEU A 126 -44.01 -34.77 -22.04
C LEU A 126 -43.99 -35.98 -21.08
N ALA A 127 -42.90 -36.74 -21.07
CA ALA A 127 -42.69 -37.85 -20.16
C ALA A 127 -41.89 -37.40 -18.93
N LEU A 128 -42.32 -37.82 -17.74
CA LEU A 128 -41.67 -37.53 -16.45
C LEU A 128 -41.33 -38.87 -15.75
N ARG A 129 -40.10 -39.02 -15.26
CA ARG A 129 -39.59 -40.32 -14.78
C ARG A 129 -38.77 -40.18 -13.48
N SER A 130 -39.33 -40.67 -12.38
CA SER A 130 -38.61 -40.93 -11.12
C SER A 130 -38.19 -42.41 -11.04
N PRO A 131 -37.41 -42.84 -10.03
CA PRO A 131 -37.13 -44.26 -9.79
C PRO A 131 -38.38 -45.11 -9.47
N GLU A 132 -39.45 -44.53 -8.91
CA GLU A 132 -40.64 -45.25 -8.45
C GLU A 132 -41.91 -44.98 -9.28
N THR A 133 -41.93 -43.89 -10.04
CA THR A 133 -43.07 -43.37 -10.81
C THR A 133 -42.68 -42.97 -12.24
N PHE A 134 -43.64 -43.11 -13.15
CA PHE A 134 -43.54 -42.67 -14.54
C PHE A 134 -44.88 -42.14 -15.01
N SER A 135 -44.92 -40.94 -15.57
CA SER A 135 -46.12 -40.33 -16.13
C SER A 135 -45.87 -39.73 -17.51
N VAL A 136 -46.95 -39.50 -18.26
CA VAL A 136 -46.95 -38.77 -19.53
C VAL A 136 -48.09 -37.77 -19.52
N VAL A 137 -47.77 -36.52 -19.85
CA VAL A 137 -48.68 -35.37 -19.91
C VAL A 137 -48.88 -34.95 -21.37
N GLU A 138 -50.12 -34.68 -21.78
CA GLU A 138 -50.44 -34.07 -23.09
C GLU A 138 -50.19 -32.56 -23.03
N THR A 139 -49.23 -32.05 -23.79
CA THR A 139 -48.75 -30.65 -23.69
C THR A 139 -49.81 -29.63 -24.11
N ALA A 140 -50.69 -30.01 -25.05
CA ALA A 140 -51.80 -29.16 -25.50
C ALA A 140 -52.91 -28.95 -24.46
N THR A 141 -52.93 -29.73 -23.36
CA THR A 141 -53.97 -29.63 -22.30
C THR A 141 -53.41 -29.65 -20.88
N TRP A 142 -52.12 -29.94 -20.71
CA TRP A 142 -51.44 -30.24 -19.45
C TRP A 142 -52.15 -31.32 -18.61
N THR A 143 -52.76 -32.31 -19.28
CA THR A 143 -53.42 -33.44 -18.61
C THR A 143 -52.58 -34.72 -18.65
N GLU A 144 -52.47 -35.40 -17.52
CA GLU A 144 -51.84 -36.72 -17.42
C GLU A 144 -52.66 -37.75 -18.23
N VAL A 145 -52.05 -38.30 -19.28
CA VAL A 145 -52.65 -39.33 -20.16
C VAL A 145 -52.17 -40.74 -19.83
N VAL A 146 -51.02 -40.87 -19.17
CA VAL A 146 -50.46 -42.14 -18.66
C VAL A 146 -49.86 -41.90 -17.28
N SER A 147 -50.11 -42.83 -16.36
CA SER A 147 -49.50 -42.84 -15.03
C SER A 147 -49.19 -44.28 -14.61
N GLN A 148 -48.00 -44.52 -14.08
CA GLN A 148 -47.60 -45.78 -13.45
C GLN A 148 -46.76 -45.51 -12.21
N SER A 149 -47.06 -46.20 -11.13
CA SER A 149 -46.24 -46.24 -9.91
C SER A 149 -46.18 -47.67 -9.39
N ARG A 150 -45.08 -48.03 -8.70
CA ARG A 150 -44.94 -49.35 -8.06
C ARG A 150 -44.55 -49.23 -6.59
N SER A 151 -45.16 -50.08 -5.76
CA SER A 151 -44.85 -50.13 -4.33
C SER A 151 -43.50 -50.80 -4.07
N THR A 152 -42.75 -50.25 -3.12
CA THR A 152 -41.40 -50.60 -2.60
C THR A 152 -41.19 -52.01 -2.02
N GLY A 153 -41.94 -53.02 -2.50
CA GLY A 153 -41.85 -54.42 -2.07
C GLY A 153 -41.10 -55.36 -3.02
N ASP A 154 -40.92 -54.97 -4.29
CA ASP A 154 -40.12 -55.67 -5.29
C ASP A 154 -38.91 -54.79 -5.66
N ASN A 155 -37.73 -55.39 -5.87
CA ASN A 155 -36.49 -54.69 -6.28
C ASN A 155 -36.57 -54.24 -7.76
N PHE A 156 -37.42 -53.27 -8.05
CA PHE A 156 -37.78 -52.84 -9.39
C PHE A 156 -37.91 -51.31 -9.41
N PHE A 157 -37.04 -50.66 -10.18
CA PHE A 157 -37.04 -49.21 -10.37
C PHE A 157 -37.16 -48.90 -11.86
N PHE A 158 -37.78 -47.78 -12.21
CA PHE A 158 -37.64 -47.23 -13.56
C PHE A 158 -36.23 -46.65 -13.69
N ASN A 159 -35.49 -47.11 -14.70
CA ASN A 159 -34.08 -46.72 -14.88
C ASN A 159 -33.90 -45.77 -16.06
N SER A 160 -34.45 -46.10 -17.22
CA SER A 160 -34.27 -45.35 -18.47
C SER A 160 -35.54 -45.45 -19.31
N VAL A 161 -35.87 -44.40 -20.05
CA VAL A 161 -37.03 -44.31 -20.95
C VAL A 161 -36.60 -43.74 -22.30
N THR A 162 -37.36 -44.02 -23.36
CA THR A 162 -37.12 -43.50 -24.71
C THR A 162 -38.40 -43.50 -25.54
N TRP A 163 -38.65 -42.40 -26.26
CA TRP A 163 -39.73 -42.29 -27.24
C TRP A 163 -39.38 -42.94 -28.58
N SER A 164 -40.37 -43.48 -29.29
CA SER A 164 -40.22 -43.85 -30.69
C SER A 164 -40.30 -42.62 -31.60
N GLY A 165 -39.59 -42.63 -32.73
CA GLY A 165 -39.52 -41.47 -33.66
C GLY A 165 -40.86 -40.98 -34.20
N ASP A 166 -41.89 -41.84 -34.25
CA ASP A 166 -43.27 -41.50 -34.61
C ASP A 166 -44.10 -40.89 -33.47
N SER A 167 -43.50 -40.71 -32.27
CA SER A 167 -44.15 -40.21 -31.04
C SER A 167 -45.32 -41.06 -30.51
N THR A 168 -45.64 -42.21 -31.13
CA THR A 168 -46.81 -43.02 -30.72
C THR A 168 -46.56 -44.01 -29.60
N ARG A 169 -45.29 -44.31 -29.28
CA ARG A 169 -44.89 -45.29 -28.27
C ARG A 169 -43.76 -44.73 -27.41
N VAL A 170 -43.75 -45.14 -26.14
CA VAL A 170 -42.63 -44.94 -25.23
C VAL A 170 -42.25 -46.28 -24.61
N ILE A 171 -40.96 -46.58 -24.60
CA ILE A 171 -40.37 -47.79 -24.02
C ILE A 171 -39.70 -47.41 -22.71
N VAL A 172 -40.09 -48.07 -21.62
CA VAL A 172 -39.50 -47.87 -20.28
C VAL A 172 -38.77 -49.13 -19.85
N ALA A 173 -37.48 -49.02 -19.53
CA ALA A 173 -36.65 -50.09 -19.00
C ALA A 173 -36.49 -50.03 -17.48
N THR A 174 -36.41 -51.21 -16.84
CA THR A 174 -36.45 -51.30 -15.37
C THR A 174 -35.34 -52.17 -14.77
N GLY A 175 -34.93 -51.83 -13.54
CA GLY A 175 -33.76 -52.40 -12.88
C GLY A 175 -34.00 -53.68 -12.06
N ASN A 176 -32.87 -54.29 -11.68
CA ASN A 176 -32.67 -55.17 -10.51
C ASN A 176 -33.53 -56.46 -10.33
N ASN A 177 -34.22 -56.97 -11.36
CA ASN A 177 -34.81 -58.32 -11.30
C ASN A 177 -34.70 -59.15 -12.59
N GLY A 178 -33.70 -58.85 -13.42
CA GLY A 178 -33.59 -59.38 -14.79
C GLY A 178 -34.33 -58.48 -15.77
N GLY A 179 -33.86 -57.24 -15.89
CA GLY A 179 -34.54 -56.05 -16.40
C GLY A 179 -35.50 -56.26 -17.55
N HIS A 180 -36.65 -55.61 -17.43
CA HIS A 180 -37.76 -55.71 -18.37
C HIS A 180 -37.97 -54.38 -19.08
N MET A 181 -38.49 -54.44 -20.31
CA MET A 181 -38.95 -53.29 -21.07
C MET A 181 -40.48 -53.34 -21.20
N TYR A 182 -41.14 -52.19 -21.12
CA TYR A 182 -42.59 -52.06 -21.27
C TYR A 182 -42.93 -51.05 -22.37
N GLU A 183 -43.89 -51.40 -23.24
CA GLU A 183 -44.36 -50.57 -24.36
C GLU A 183 -45.72 -49.94 -24.00
N ALA A 184 -45.75 -48.61 -23.83
CA ALA A 184 -46.97 -47.83 -23.65
C ALA A 184 -47.56 -47.40 -25.02
N PRO A 185 -48.88 -47.09 -25.11
CA PRO A 185 -49.85 -46.90 -24.02
C PRO A 185 -50.45 -48.19 -23.43
N ASP A 186 -50.30 -49.36 -24.08
CA ASP A 186 -50.93 -50.60 -23.61
C ASP A 186 -50.23 -51.25 -22.39
N TRP A 187 -49.01 -50.81 -22.04
CA TRP A 187 -48.18 -51.30 -20.92
C TRP A 187 -47.88 -52.81 -20.97
N ASN A 188 -47.74 -53.35 -22.18
CA ASN A 188 -47.32 -54.73 -22.37
C ASN A 188 -45.80 -54.88 -22.14
N GLU A 189 -45.41 -55.94 -21.46
CA GLU A 189 -44.00 -56.33 -21.34
C GLU A 189 -43.48 -56.84 -22.69
N VAL A 190 -42.30 -56.38 -23.10
CA VAL A 190 -41.66 -56.76 -24.35
C VAL A 190 -41.16 -58.22 -24.27
N GLU A 191 -41.76 -59.12 -25.06
CA GLU A 191 -41.47 -60.57 -25.01
C GLU A 191 -39.98 -60.88 -25.20
N GLY A 192 -39.32 -61.36 -24.14
CA GLY A 192 -37.90 -61.72 -24.17
C GLY A 192 -36.93 -60.58 -23.84
N ALA A 193 -37.42 -59.45 -23.31
CA ALA A 193 -36.56 -58.39 -22.78
C ALA A 193 -35.76 -58.81 -21.53
N SER A 194 -36.28 -59.76 -20.72
CA SER A 194 -35.78 -60.14 -19.40
C SER A 194 -34.28 -60.52 -19.37
N SER A 195 -33.41 -59.54 -19.14
CA SER A 195 -31.95 -59.63 -19.34
C SER A 195 -31.19 -58.86 -18.25
N THR A 196 -29.91 -58.55 -18.46
CA THR A 196 -29.14 -57.67 -17.56
C THR A 196 -29.20 -56.19 -17.95
N GLY A 197 -29.99 -55.83 -18.97
CA GLY A 197 -30.17 -54.47 -19.41
C GLY A 197 -30.77 -53.55 -18.34
N ILE A 198 -30.36 -52.28 -18.36
CA ILE A 198 -30.93 -51.21 -17.54
C ILE A 198 -31.10 -49.88 -18.28
N LEU A 199 -30.34 -49.65 -19.35
CA LEU A 199 -30.42 -48.46 -20.21
C LEU A 199 -31.01 -48.85 -21.58
N VAL A 200 -31.91 -48.04 -22.12
CA VAL A 200 -32.61 -48.31 -23.39
C VAL A 200 -32.68 -47.05 -24.24
N THR A 201 -32.44 -47.18 -25.54
CA THR A 201 -32.61 -46.06 -26.49
C THR A 201 -33.17 -46.55 -27.83
N HIS A 202 -34.05 -45.75 -28.44
CA HIS A 202 -34.61 -46.02 -29.76
C HIS A 202 -33.67 -45.61 -30.88
N HIS A 203 -33.81 -46.31 -32.01
CA HIS A 203 -33.42 -45.75 -33.29
C HIS A 203 -34.48 -44.75 -33.74
N PRO A 204 -34.09 -43.57 -34.26
CA PRO A 204 -34.99 -42.63 -34.93
C PRO A 204 -35.91 -43.26 -35.99
N SER A 205 -35.52 -44.38 -36.60
CA SER A 205 -36.31 -45.11 -37.61
C SER A 205 -37.36 -46.11 -37.05
N GLU A 206 -37.81 -45.95 -35.81
CA GLU A 206 -38.97 -46.61 -35.15
C GLU A 206 -38.96 -48.15 -34.96
N GLU A 207 -38.22 -48.90 -35.80
CA GLU A 207 -38.26 -50.38 -35.87
C GLU A 207 -37.08 -51.07 -35.17
N LYS A 208 -36.22 -50.34 -34.44
CA LYS A 208 -35.04 -50.88 -33.72
C LYS A 208 -34.88 -50.20 -32.36
N ILE A 209 -34.58 -50.97 -31.32
CA ILE A 209 -34.15 -50.48 -29.99
C ILE A 209 -32.86 -51.17 -29.56
N TRP A 210 -32.02 -50.43 -28.83
CA TRP A 210 -30.84 -50.96 -28.14
C TRP A 210 -31.12 -51.04 -26.65
N TYR A 211 -30.79 -52.19 -26.04
CA TYR A 211 -30.98 -52.42 -24.59
C TYR A 211 -29.67 -52.91 -23.99
N VAL A 212 -29.11 -52.16 -23.05
CA VAL A 212 -27.73 -52.30 -22.56
C VAL A 212 -27.68 -52.36 -21.04
N GLY A 213 -26.86 -53.27 -20.50
CA GLY A 213 -26.58 -53.38 -19.07
C GLY A 213 -25.36 -52.55 -18.66
N SER A 214 -25.27 -52.17 -17.39
CA SER A 214 -24.08 -51.47 -16.84
C SER A 214 -22.80 -52.30 -16.86
N ASP A 215 -22.87 -53.59 -17.21
CA ASP A 215 -21.72 -54.45 -17.52
C ASP A 215 -21.28 -54.37 -19.00
N GLY A 216 -21.81 -53.42 -19.77
CA GLY A 216 -21.54 -53.23 -21.19
C GLY A 216 -22.20 -54.28 -22.11
N SER A 217 -23.01 -55.20 -21.58
CA SER A 217 -23.69 -56.22 -22.38
C SER A 217 -24.91 -55.62 -23.11
N GLY A 218 -24.90 -55.70 -24.45
CA GLY A 218 -25.89 -55.03 -25.30
C GLY A 218 -26.73 -55.99 -26.15
N ASN A 219 -27.99 -55.65 -26.38
CA ASN A 219 -28.92 -56.38 -27.23
C ASN A 219 -29.65 -55.43 -28.19
N VAL A 220 -29.93 -55.91 -29.40
CA VAL A 220 -30.69 -55.20 -30.45
C VAL A 220 -31.99 -55.94 -30.67
N TYR A 221 -33.12 -55.25 -30.50
CA TYR A 221 -34.44 -55.78 -30.82
C TYR A 221 -35.04 -55.02 -32.01
N GLU A 222 -35.66 -55.73 -32.94
CA GLU A 222 -36.33 -55.14 -34.11
C GLU A 222 -37.85 -55.42 -34.11
N TYR A 223 -38.66 -54.47 -34.54
CA TYR A 223 -40.13 -54.51 -34.46
C TYR A 223 -40.79 -55.18 -35.68
N GLN A 224 -40.64 -56.51 -35.77
CA GLN A 224 -40.97 -57.31 -36.96
C GLN A 224 -42.39 -57.93 -36.92
N ASP A 225 -43.07 -58.02 -38.07
CA ASP A 225 -44.31 -58.82 -38.21
C ASP A 225 -43.98 -60.32 -38.23
N VAL A 226 -44.09 -60.97 -37.08
CA VAL A 226 -43.76 -62.38 -36.92
C VAL A 226 -44.94 -63.25 -37.40
N PRO A 227 -44.76 -64.14 -38.41
CA PRO A 227 -45.85 -64.89 -38.99
C PRO A 227 -46.69 -65.67 -37.97
N LEU A 228 -48.01 -65.44 -38.00
CA LEU A 228 -49.03 -65.97 -37.08
C LEU A 228 -49.01 -65.43 -35.64
N ALA A 229 -48.13 -64.46 -35.33
CA ALA A 229 -48.09 -63.76 -34.04
C ALA A 229 -48.34 -62.24 -34.16
N GLY A 230 -48.01 -61.62 -35.30
CA GLY A 230 -48.17 -60.19 -35.55
C GLY A 230 -46.88 -59.39 -35.31
N LYS A 231 -46.97 -58.06 -35.42
CA LYS A 231 -45.87 -57.15 -35.04
C LYS A 231 -45.53 -57.31 -33.56
N ARG A 232 -44.25 -57.50 -33.27
CA ARG A 232 -43.64 -57.46 -31.93
C ARG A 232 -42.12 -57.31 -32.06
N TRP A 233 -41.49 -56.89 -30.97
CA TRP A 233 -40.03 -56.88 -30.84
C TRP A 233 -39.44 -58.29 -30.93
N VAL A 234 -38.30 -58.41 -31.62
CA VAL A 234 -37.54 -59.65 -31.81
C VAL A 234 -36.06 -59.37 -31.60
N LEU A 235 -35.40 -60.08 -30.69
CA LEU A 235 -33.94 -60.02 -30.52
C LEU A 235 -33.24 -60.50 -31.82
N THR A 236 -32.53 -59.60 -32.51
CA THR A 236 -31.83 -59.93 -33.77
C THR A 236 -30.32 -60.02 -33.61
N ARG A 237 -29.74 -59.28 -32.66
CA ARG A 237 -28.29 -59.22 -32.42
C ARG A 237 -27.98 -58.97 -30.94
N SER A 238 -26.82 -59.45 -30.49
CA SER A 238 -26.21 -59.05 -29.22
C SER A 238 -24.80 -58.53 -29.49
N PHE A 239 -24.33 -57.62 -28.64
CA PHE A 239 -23.05 -56.92 -28.76
C PHE A 239 -22.46 -56.66 -27.36
N THR A 240 -21.30 -56.00 -27.30
CA THR A 240 -20.66 -55.61 -26.03
C THR A 240 -19.89 -54.33 -26.26
N ILE A 241 -20.08 -53.35 -25.38
CA ILE A 241 -19.37 -52.07 -25.36
C ILE A 241 -18.48 -51.97 -24.10
N GLN A 242 -17.86 -50.82 -23.85
CA GLN A 242 -17.12 -50.56 -22.61
C GLN A 242 -18.04 -50.69 -21.38
N SER A 243 -17.45 -50.90 -20.20
CA SER A 243 -18.17 -50.95 -18.92
C SER A 243 -17.34 -50.27 -17.82
N PRO A 244 -17.94 -49.54 -16.87
CA PRO A 244 -19.38 -49.37 -16.66
C PRO A 244 -20.05 -48.51 -17.75
N VAL A 245 -21.39 -48.55 -17.78
CA VAL A 245 -22.21 -47.63 -18.58
C VAL A 245 -23.26 -47.02 -17.64
N TYR A 246 -23.36 -45.69 -17.64
CA TYR A 246 -24.31 -44.92 -16.85
C TYR A 246 -25.37 -44.22 -17.71
N ASP A 247 -24.99 -43.67 -18.86
CA ASP A 247 -25.90 -43.12 -19.88
C ASP A 247 -25.72 -43.81 -21.25
N LEU A 248 -26.75 -43.77 -22.09
CA LEU A 248 -26.84 -44.40 -23.42
C LEU A 248 -27.75 -43.62 -24.40
N ALA A 249 -27.16 -42.76 -25.22
CA ALA A 249 -27.87 -42.03 -26.29
C ALA A 249 -27.65 -42.66 -27.68
N ALA A 250 -28.50 -42.32 -28.66
CA ALA A 250 -28.33 -42.67 -30.07
C ALA A 250 -28.37 -41.40 -30.93
N SER A 251 -27.57 -41.33 -31.99
CA SER A 251 -27.55 -40.16 -32.87
C SER A 251 -28.89 -39.97 -33.62
N PRO A 252 -29.26 -38.74 -34.02
CA PRO A 252 -30.50 -38.47 -34.76
C PRO A 252 -30.63 -39.17 -36.13
N ASP A 253 -29.53 -39.64 -36.72
CA ASP A 253 -29.54 -40.56 -37.88
C ASP A 253 -29.60 -42.05 -37.48
N GLY A 254 -29.19 -42.38 -36.26
CA GLY A 254 -29.05 -43.72 -35.68
C GLY A 254 -27.91 -44.57 -36.25
N ASP A 255 -26.93 -43.98 -36.95
CA ASP A 255 -25.71 -44.68 -37.38
C ASP A 255 -24.65 -44.74 -36.25
N ALA A 256 -24.78 -43.93 -35.19
CA ALA A 256 -23.97 -43.98 -33.96
C ALA A 256 -24.79 -44.27 -32.68
N LEU A 257 -24.14 -44.88 -31.70
CA LEU A 257 -24.62 -45.13 -30.33
C LEU A 257 -23.56 -44.60 -29.36
N ILE A 258 -23.95 -43.69 -28.48
CA ILE A 258 -23.07 -43.07 -27.47
C ILE A 258 -23.30 -43.73 -26.11
N ALA A 259 -22.25 -43.90 -25.33
CA ALA A 259 -22.30 -44.42 -23.97
C ALA A 259 -21.27 -43.73 -23.06
N ASN A 260 -21.66 -43.29 -21.86
CA ASN A 260 -20.76 -42.63 -20.91
C ASN A 260 -20.45 -43.53 -19.68
N ASP A 261 -19.19 -43.53 -19.22
CA ASP A 261 -18.71 -44.35 -18.08
C ASP A 261 -18.59 -43.61 -16.73
N GLY A 262 -19.10 -42.37 -16.65
CA GLY A 262 -18.95 -41.45 -15.52
C GLY A 262 -17.66 -40.62 -15.57
N SER A 263 -16.90 -40.68 -16.67
CA SER A 263 -15.68 -39.90 -16.90
C SER A 263 -15.27 -39.74 -18.38
N THR A 264 -15.80 -40.60 -19.25
CA THR A 264 -15.43 -40.72 -20.66
C THR A 264 -16.67 -41.11 -21.47
N THR A 265 -16.89 -40.41 -22.59
CA THR A 265 -17.94 -40.68 -23.58
C THR A 265 -17.36 -41.51 -24.73
N TYR A 266 -17.98 -42.65 -25.05
CA TYR A 266 -17.55 -43.59 -26.09
C TYR A 266 -18.57 -43.66 -27.22
N VAL A 267 -18.10 -43.54 -28.47
CA VAL A 267 -18.95 -43.54 -29.66
C VAL A 267 -18.82 -44.87 -30.41
N TYR A 268 -19.93 -45.54 -30.71
CA TYR A 268 -19.95 -46.83 -31.41
C TYR A 268 -20.75 -46.78 -32.72
N SER A 269 -20.23 -47.38 -33.79
CA SER A 269 -20.99 -47.55 -35.04
C SER A 269 -22.12 -48.56 -34.84
N THR A 270 -23.38 -48.22 -35.14
CA THR A 270 -24.50 -49.17 -34.97
C THR A 270 -24.55 -50.27 -36.04
N ASN A 271 -23.74 -50.10 -37.09
CA ASN A 271 -23.57 -51.07 -38.17
C ASN A 271 -22.83 -52.32 -37.70
N ASP A 272 -21.73 -52.17 -36.95
CA ASP A 272 -20.89 -53.28 -36.50
C ASP A 272 -20.62 -53.36 -34.99
N TYR A 273 -20.95 -52.32 -34.21
CA TYR A 273 -20.64 -52.13 -32.79
C TYR A 273 -19.13 -52.12 -32.50
N ALA A 274 -18.33 -51.67 -33.48
CA ALA A 274 -16.98 -51.22 -33.23
C ALA A 274 -16.99 -49.84 -32.56
N LEU A 275 -16.04 -49.62 -31.65
CA LEU A 275 -15.72 -48.29 -31.14
C LEU A 275 -15.23 -47.44 -32.31
N SER A 276 -15.91 -46.32 -32.56
CA SER A 276 -15.54 -45.30 -33.54
C SER A 276 -14.56 -44.33 -32.90
N ASP A 277 -14.97 -43.68 -31.80
CA ASP A 277 -14.15 -42.69 -31.11
C ASP A 277 -14.35 -42.66 -29.58
N THR A 278 -13.57 -41.84 -28.87
CA THR A 278 -13.57 -41.76 -27.40
C THR A 278 -13.17 -40.37 -26.91
N ILE A 279 -14.14 -39.67 -26.34
CA ILE A 279 -14.02 -38.32 -25.78
C ILE A 279 -13.79 -38.47 -24.26
N THR A 280 -12.64 -38.04 -23.78
CA THR A 280 -12.22 -38.19 -22.37
C THR A 280 -12.45 -36.93 -21.55
N TYR A 281 -12.67 -37.08 -20.24
CA TYR A 281 -13.02 -36.00 -19.32
C TYR A 281 -14.41 -35.41 -19.59
N THR A 282 -15.41 -36.29 -19.70
CA THR A 282 -16.81 -35.91 -19.94
C THR A 282 -17.79 -36.68 -19.05
N VAL A 283 -18.83 -35.98 -18.59
CA VAL A 283 -19.90 -36.49 -17.70
C VAL A 283 -21.27 -35.99 -18.18
N GLY A 284 -22.35 -36.50 -17.59
CA GLY A 284 -23.72 -36.15 -17.96
C GLY A 284 -24.27 -36.89 -19.17
N GLU A 285 -25.50 -36.53 -19.56
CA GLU A 285 -26.21 -37.06 -20.72
C GLU A 285 -25.74 -36.39 -22.02
N SER A 286 -25.73 -37.12 -23.13
CA SER A 286 -25.41 -36.54 -24.45
C SER A 286 -26.65 -35.96 -25.12
N LYS A 287 -26.75 -34.62 -25.23
CA LYS A 287 -27.93 -33.91 -25.76
C LYS A 287 -27.64 -33.42 -27.19
N PHE A 288 -28.24 -34.05 -28.21
CA PHE A 288 -28.01 -33.71 -29.63
C PHE A 288 -28.77 -32.45 -30.08
N SER A 289 -28.23 -31.76 -31.10
CA SER A 289 -28.99 -30.76 -31.88
C SER A 289 -30.14 -31.43 -32.65
N HIS A 290 -31.17 -30.65 -32.98
CA HIS A 290 -32.36 -31.14 -33.68
C HIS A 290 -32.05 -31.53 -35.14
N ASP A 291 -31.13 -30.82 -35.81
CA ASP A 291 -30.58 -31.22 -37.11
C ASP A 291 -29.56 -32.39 -37.02
N GLY A 292 -29.09 -32.73 -35.82
CA GLY A 292 -28.16 -33.82 -35.51
C GLY A 292 -26.70 -33.59 -35.88
N THR A 293 -26.29 -32.35 -36.16
CA THR A 293 -24.92 -31.97 -36.54
C THR A 293 -23.94 -31.84 -35.37
N SER A 294 -24.41 -31.44 -34.18
CA SER A 294 -23.60 -31.35 -32.96
C SER A 294 -24.32 -31.98 -31.75
N PHE A 295 -23.61 -32.11 -30.63
CA PHE A 295 -24.20 -32.47 -29.34
C PHE A 295 -23.50 -31.77 -28.17
N LEU A 296 -24.24 -31.56 -27.09
CA LEU A 296 -23.74 -31.04 -25.81
C LEU A 296 -23.32 -32.19 -24.89
N GLN A 297 -22.24 -31.97 -24.14
CA GLN A 297 -21.73 -32.88 -23.12
C GLN A 297 -20.93 -32.10 -22.07
N THR A 298 -21.20 -32.30 -20.78
CA THR A 298 -20.46 -31.64 -19.70
C THR A 298 -19.00 -32.11 -19.65
N ILE A 299 -18.06 -31.17 -19.60
CA ILE A 299 -16.62 -31.40 -19.49
C ILE A 299 -16.24 -31.52 -18.02
N GLY A 300 -15.31 -32.41 -17.66
CA GLY A 300 -14.72 -32.47 -16.33
C GLY A 300 -15.61 -33.08 -15.24
N SER A 301 -16.42 -32.26 -14.57
CA SER A 301 -17.22 -32.65 -13.39
C SER A 301 -18.56 -31.89 -13.33
N TYR A 302 -19.60 -32.51 -12.76
CA TYR A 302 -20.97 -31.98 -12.74
C TYR A 302 -21.11 -30.58 -12.12
N SER A 303 -20.25 -30.23 -11.15
CA SER A 303 -20.34 -28.98 -10.37
C SER A 303 -19.23 -27.96 -10.68
N THR A 304 -18.25 -28.32 -11.51
CA THR A 304 -17.04 -27.51 -11.77
C THR A 304 -16.61 -27.59 -13.24
N GLY A 305 -17.55 -27.84 -14.14
CA GLY A 305 -17.26 -28.30 -15.49
C GLY A 305 -18.23 -27.72 -16.50
N ASP A 306 -17.75 -27.50 -17.71
CA ASP A 306 -18.38 -26.59 -18.68
C ASP A 306 -19.14 -27.35 -19.75
N ILE A 307 -20.02 -26.67 -20.49
CA ILE A 307 -20.85 -27.33 -21.51
C ILE A 307 -20.06 -27.36 -22.82
N GLY A 308 -19.50 -28.53 -23.15
CA GLY A 308 -18.78 -28.74 -24.41
C GLY A 308 -19.73 -29.04 -25.57
N ILE A 309 -19.51 -28.37 -26.69
CA ILE A 309 -20.15 -28.58 -27.99
C ILE A 309 -19.21 -29.45 -28.84
N TYR A 310 -19.75 -30.53 -29.40
CA TYR A 310 -19.01 -31.53 -30.17
C TYR A 310 -19.69 -31.83 -31.51
N SER A 311 -18.92 -31.93 -32.59
CA SER A 311 -19.40 -32.28 -33.93
C SER A 311 -19.76 -33.77 -34.01
N THR A 312 -20.91 -34.12 -34.60
CA THR A 312 -21.25 -35.53 -34.88
C THR A 312 -20.59 -36.07 -36.15
N MET A 313 -19.96 -35.21 -36.97
CA MET A 313 -19.35 -35.58 -38.23
C MET A 313 -17.99 -36.29 -38.04
N ASP A 314 -17.23 -35.86 -37.03
CA ASP A 314 -15.90 -36.38 -36.69
C ASP A 314 -15.68 -36.63 -35.20
N TRP A 315 -16.62 -36.25 -34.31
CA TRP A 315 -16.55 -36.46 -32.84
C TRP A 315 -15.46 -35.64 -32.14
N ASP A 316 -14.87 -34.68 -32.84
CA ASP A 316 -13.96 -33.69 -32.27
C ASP A 316 -14.74 -32.60 -31.50
N PHE A 317 -14.07 -32.01 -30.51
CA PHE A 317 -14.54 -30.86 -29.74
C PHE A 317 -14.52 -29.59 -30.59
N GLU A 318 -15.63 -28.85 -30.60
CA GLU A 318 -15.77 -27.59 -31.34
C GLU A 318 -15.42 -26.39 -30.45
N ARG A 319 -16.14 -26.25 -29.32
CA ARG A 319 -16.06 -25.12 -28.38
C ARG A 319 -16.79 -25.47 -27.07
N ASP A 320 -16.41 -24.84 -25.98
CA ASP A 320 -17.08 -24.83 -24.68
C ASP A 320 -17.88 -23.53 -24.46
N LEU A 321 -18.99 -23.62 -23.72
CA LEU A 321 -19.67 -22.46 -23.14
C LEU A 321 -19.08 -22.19 -21.76
N ASP A 322 -18.57 -20.97 -21.54
CA ASP A 322 -18.19 -20.50 -20.20
C ASP A 322 -19.47 -20.31 -19.37
N VAL A 323 -19.70 -21.19 -18.40
CA VAL A 323 -20.94 -21.24 -17.61
C VAL A 323 -20.56 -21.18 -16.12
N PRO A 324 -21.13 -20.24 -15.33
CA PRO A 324 -20.83 -20.07 -13.92
C PRO A 324 -20.80 -21.34 -13.06
N TYR A 325 -20.05 -21.27 -11.95
CA TYR A 325 -19.87 -22.38 -11.02
C TYR A 325 -21.20 -22.85 -10.42
N GLY A 326 -21.43 -24.16 -10.47
CA GLY A 326 -22.69 -24.76 -10.04
C GLY A 326 -22.94 -26.10 -10.73
N ASN A 327 -23.98 -26.80 -10.27
CA ASN A 327 -24.56 -27.90 -11.05
C ASN A 327 -25.25 -27.30 -12.28
N LYS A 328 -25.17 -27.98 -13.43
CA LYS A 328 -25.72 -27.49 -14.70
C LYS A 328 -26.24 -28.61 -15.63
N ASP A 329 -27.28 -28.32 -16.40
CA ASP A 329 -27.74 -29.12 -17.57
C ASP A 329 -28.11 -28.18 -18.72
N ALA A 330 -28.03 -28.67 -19.97
CA ALA A 330 -28.18 -27.83 -21.16
C ALA A 330 -28.91 -28.52 -22.32
N SER A 331 -29.62 -27.74 -23.15
CA SER A 331 -30.40 -28.24 -24.29
C SER A 331 -30.50 -27.22 -25.42
N PHE A 332 -30.36 -27.68 -26.67
CA PHE A 332 -30.60 -26.86 -27.87
C PHE A 332 -32.08 -26.49 -28.00
N SER A 333 -32.35 -25.28 -28.50
CA SER A 333 -33.70 -24.87 -28.94
C SER A 333 -34.23 -25.74 -30.09
N ALA A 334 -35.54 -25.69 -30.33
CA ALA A 334 -36.25 -26.51 -31.33
C ALA A 334 -35.74 -26.35 -32.79
N ASN A 335 -35.02 -25.26 -33.04
CA ASN A 335 -34.47 -24.81 -34.31
C ASN A 335 -32.94 -24.63 -34.25
N ASP A 336 -32.29 -25.15 -33.19
CA ASP A 336 -30.86 -25.10 -32.88
C ASP A 336 -30.23 -23.70 -32.69
N SER A 337 -30.97 -22.60 -32.88
CA SER A 337 -30.43 -21.23 -32.87
C SER A 337 -30.03 -20.66 -31.50
N GLU A 338 -30.29 -21.39 -30.41
CA GLU A 338 -30.03 -20.98 -29.04
C GLU A 338 -29.73 -22.23 -28.19
N ILE A 339 -28.83 -22.11 -27.22
CA ILE A 339 -28.60 -23.14 -26.20
C ILE A 339 -29.14 -22.61 -24.87
N PHE A 340 -30.07 -23.35 -24.28
CA PHE A 340 -30.53 -23.11 -22.92
C PHE A 340 -29.64 -23.85 -21.93
N VAL A 341 -29.17 -23.16 -20.89
CA VAL A 341 -28.41 -23.75 -19.79
C VAL A 341 -29.10 -23.41 -18.48
N LEU A 342 -29.45 -24.43 -17.71
CA LEU A 342 -30.00 -24.29 -16.36
C LEU A 342 -28.85 -24.49 -15.36
N VAL A 343 -28.65 -23.55 -14.44
CA VAL A 343 -27.51 -23.51 -13.51
C VAL A 343 -28.00 -23.28 -12.07
N SER A 344 -27.49 -24.04 -11.11
CA SER A 344 -27.73 -23.82 -9.68
C SER A 344 -26.40 -23.50 -8.99
N GLY A 345 -26.23 -22.23 -8.63
CA GLY A 345 -25.02 -21.69 -8.01
C GLY A 345 -25.05 -21.75 -6.47
N GLY A 346 -23.90 -21.54 -5.84
CA GLY A 346 -23.83 -21.37 -4.39
C GLY A 346 -24.49 -20.06 -3.96
N TYR A 347 -25.20 -20.08 -2.81
CA TYR A 347 -25.94 -18.95 -2.21
C TYR A 347 -27.13 -18.35 -3.00
N ASP A 348 -27.13 -18.39 -4.33
CA ASP A 348 -28.13 -17.74 -5.19
C ASP A 348 -29.22 -18.71 -5.72
N THR A 349 -30.30 -18.13 -6.24
CA THR A 349 -31.39 -18.83 -6.91
C THR A 349 -30.94 -19.50 -8.22
N THR A 350 -31.59 -20.61 -8.57
CA THR A 350 -31.35 -21.32 -9.84
C THR A 350 -31.66 -20.39 -11.03
N ARG A 351 -30.78 -20.37 -12.03
CA ARG A 351 -30.82 -19.46 -13.18
C ARG A 351 -31.01 -20.24 -14.48
N LEU A 352 -31.82 -19.71 -15.39
CA LEU A 352 -31.97 -20.19 -16.76
C LEU A 352 -31.36 -19.17 -17.72
N VAL A 353 -30.27 -19.55 -18.37
CA VAL A 353 -29.45 -18.72 -19.25
C VAL A 353 -29.66 -19.14 -20.70
N GLY A 354 -29.88 -18.18 -21.59
CA GLY A 354 -29.95 -18.38 -23.05
C GLY A 354 -28.67 -17.89 -23.72
N TYR A 355 -27.98 -18.79 -24.42
CA TYR A 355 -26.79 -18.48 -25.23
C TYR A 355 -27.16 -18.44 -26.71
N MET A 356 -26.71 -17.42 -27.43
CA MET A 356 -26.82 -17.31 -28.89
C MET A 356 -25.45 -17.03 -29.53
N PRO A 357 -25.25 -17.35 -30.82
CA PRO A 357 -23.99 -17.09 -31.50
C PRO A 357 -23.73 -15.59 -31.72
N ASP A 358 -22.45 -15.24 -31.67
CA ASP A 358 -21.84 -13.95 -31.97
C ASP A 358 -20.73 -14.21 -33.01
N GLN A 359 -20.84 -13.64 -34.21
CA GLN A 359 -19.97 -13.96 -35.35
C GLN A 359 -18.77 -13.02 -35.55
N ASP A 360 -18.59 -11.98 -34.73
CA ASP A 360 -17.40 -11.10 -34.77
C ASP A 360 -16.73 -10.83 -33.40
N GLU A 361 -17.18 -11.53 -32.36
CA GLU A 361 -16.59 -11.59 -31.00
C GLU A 361 -16.75 -10.26 -30.22
N ASP A 362 -17.89 -9.58 -30.43
CA ASP A 362 -18.19 -8.21 -29.98
C ASP A 362 -19.06 -8.12 -28.70
N GLY A 363 -19.66 -9.23 -28.29
CA GLY A 363 -20.51 -9.34 -27.10
C GLY A 363 -22.03 -9.31 -27.37
N VAL A 364 -22.46 -8.99 -28.58
CA VAL A 364 -23.89 -8.99 -28.97
C VAL A 364 -24.22 -10.14 -29.92
N ASP A 365 -25.37 -10.79 -29.69
CA ASP A 365 -25.79 -11.92 -30.54
C ASP A 365 -26.18 -11.50 -31.96
N ASP A 366 -25.91 -12.38 -32.94
CA ASP A 366 -26.18 -12.26 -34.39
C ASP A 366 -27.63 -11.82 -34.73
N SER A 367 -28.58 -11.90 -33.79
CA SER A 367 -29.99 -11.53 -34.00
C SER A 367 -30.36 -10.14 -33.45
N LYS A 368 -29.55 -9.59 -32.53
CA LYS A 368 -29.68 -8.21 -32.00
C LYS A 368 -28.66 -7.25 -32.60
N ASP A 369 -27.51 -7.75 -33.04
CA ASP A 369 -26.47 -6.95 -33.70
C ASP A 369 -27.01 -6.24 -34.97
N GLN A 370 -26.58 -4.98 -35.14
CA GLN A 370 -26.91 -4.11 -36.27
C GLN A 370 -25.70 -3.84 -37.18
N CYS A 371 -24.53 -4.38 -36.84
CA CYS A 371 -23.20 -3.95 -37.27
C CYS A 371 -22.20 -5.12 -37.49
N PRO A 372 -22.52 -6.19 -38.28
CA PRO A 372 -21.91 -7.54 -38.19
C PRO A 372 -20.50 -7.72 -38.81
N GLU A 373 -19.67 -6.67 -38.77
CA GLU A 373 -18.22 -6.69 -38.95
C GLU A 373 -17.58 -5.65 -38.00
N THR A 374 -17.92 -5.66 -36.70
CA THR A 374 -17.34 -4.79 -35.67
C THR A 374 -15.83 -5.02 -35.56
N PRO A 375 -14.99 -3.97 -35.50
CA PRO A 375 -13.54 -4.15 -35.45
C PRO A 375 -13.10 -4.68 -34.06
N PRO A 376 -12.42 -5.84 -33.96
CA PRO A 376 -11.97 -6.42 -32.68
C PRO A 376 -10.76 -5.69 -32.04
N GLU A 377 -10.61 -4.39 -32.31
CA GLU A 377 -9.77 -3.43 -31.58
C GLU A 377 -10.63 -2.26 -31.03
N GLU A 378 -11.96 -2.37 -31.05
CA GLU A 378 -12.93 -1.33 -30.69
C GLU A 378 -14.11 -1.94 -29.92
N GLU A 379 -14.41 -1.40 -28.72
CA GLU A 379 -15.56 -1.85 -27.93
C GLU A 379 -16.89 -1.55 -28.67
N SER A 380 -17.87 -2.43 -28.53
CA SER A 380 -19.19 -2.39 -29.16
C SER A 380 -20.19 -1.47 -28.42
N ASN A 381 -21.49 -1.73 -28.60
CA ASN A 381 -22.54 -1.30 -27.68
C ASN A 381 -23.64 -2.38 -27.67
N THR A 382 -24.75 -2.18 -26.95
CA THR A 382 -25.92 -3.09 -26.92
C THR A 382 -26.64 -3.30 -28.26
N SER A 383 -26.11 -2.78 -29.37
CA SER A 383 -26.55 -3.01 -30.75
C SER A 383 -25.43 -3.58 -31.65
N GLY A 384 -24.34 -4.08 -31.06
CA GLY A 384 -23.16 -4.63 -31.75
C GLY A 384 -22.38 -3.60 -32.57
N CYS A 385 -22.54 -2.30 -32.29
CA CYS A 385 -21.91 -1.24 -33.08
C CYS A 385 -20.78 -0.55 -32.30
N SER A 386 -19.54 -0.65 -32.79
CA SER A 386 -18.43 0.12 -32.23
C SER A 386 -18.53 1.62 -32.52
N SER A 387 -17.71 2.40 -31.81
CA SER A 387 -17.56 3.84 -32.03
C SER A 387 -17.22 4.25 -33.48
N SER A 388 -16.63 3.37 -34.30
CA SER A 388 -16.38 3.67 -35.73
C SER A 388 -17.57 3.42 -36.65
N GLN A 389 -18.61 2.70 -36.18
CA GLN A 389 -19.85 2.44 -36.91
C GLN A 389 -21.01 3.36 -36.47
N ARG A 390 -20.98 3.88 -35.23
CA ARG A 390 -21.99 4.77 -34.66
C ARG A 390 -21.82 6.25 -35.07
N ASP A 391 -22.93 6.98 -35.10
CA ASP A 391 -23.09 8.43 -35.36
C ASP A 391 -24.23 8.87 -34.41
N THR A 392 -23.88 9.05 -33.13
CA THR A 392 -24.85 9.07 -32.02
C THR A 392 -25.68 10.36 -31.94
N ASP A 393 -25.15 11.50 -32.38
CA ASP A 393 -25.88 12.78 -32.42
C ASP A 393 -26.52 13.08 -33.80
N GLY A 394 -26.12 12.37 -34.85
CA GLY A 394 -26.63 12.51 -36.21
C GLY A 394 -25.99 13.64 -37.02
N ASP A 395 -24.77 14.09 -36.68
CA ASP A 395 -24.06 15.16 -37.40
C ASP A 395 -23.39 14.70 -38.72
N GLY A 396 -23.11 13.40 -38.86
CA GLY A 396 -22.47 12.79 -40.03
C GLY A 396 -20.97 12.47 -39.89
N ILE A 397 -20.40 12.66 -38.70
CA ILE A 397 -19.13 12.10 -38.22
C ILE A 397 -19.46 10.89 -37.32
N ASN A 398 -18.54 9.94 -37.18
CA ASN A 398 -18.74 8.78 -36.30
C ASN A 398 -18.14 9.02 -34.91
N ASP A 399 -18.70 8.39 -33.87
CA ASP A 399 -18.31 8.59 -32.47
C ASP A 399 -16.79 8.49 -32.22
N LYS A 400 -16.06 7.68 -33.02
CA LYS A 400 -14.60 7.51 -32.97
C LYS A 400 -13.80 8.72 -33.50
N PHE A 401 -14.35 9.50 -34.41
CA PHE A 401 -13.70 10.68 -34.99
C PHE A 401 -14.40 11.99 -34.63
N ASP A 402 -15.49 11.94 -33.89
CA ASP A 402 -16.12 13.10 -33.26
C ASP A 402 -15.42 13.44 -31.93
N ASP A 403 -15.14 14.74 -31.70
CA ASP A 403 -14.68 15.25 -30.39
C ASP A 403 -15.83 15.92 -29.60
N CYS A 404 -17.05 15.98 -30.15
CA CYS A 404 -18.19 16.76 -29.66
C CYS A 404 -19.56 16.04 -29.79
N PRO A 405 -19.81 14.94 -29.05
CA PRO A 405 -20.93 13.98 -29.23
C PRO A 405 -22.33 14.46 -28.81
N ARG A 406 -22.66 15.73 -29.05
CA ARG A 406 -23.97 16.36 -28.78
C ARG A 406 -24.39 17.37 -29.89
N THR A 407 -23.69 17.40 -31.01
CA THR A 407 -23.79 18.38 -32.12
C THR A 407 -24.86 18.05 -33.18
N LYS A 408 -26.12 17.97 -32.75
CA LYS A 408 -27.30 17.52 -33.54
C LYS A 408 -27.71 18.35 -34.80
N ASP A 409 -26.80 19.10 -35.45
CA ASP A 409 -27.04 19.88 -36.69
C ASP A 409 -25.88 19.81 -37.70
N THR A 410 -25.95 18.82 -38.58
CA THR A 410 -25.15 18.58 -39.82
C THR A 410 -24.77 19.80 -40.67
N SER A 411 -25.41 20.97 -40.49
CA SER A 411 -25.26 22.12 -41.39
C SER A 411 -24.05 23.02 -41.12
N SER A 412 -23.33 22.87 -39.99
CA SER A 412 -22.15 23.70 -39.68
C SER A 412 -21.06 23.08 -38.79
N VAL A 413 -21.00 21.75 -38.72
CA VAL A 413 -19.95 20.96 -38.05
C VAL A 413 -18.63 20.94 -38.83
N ASP A 414 -17.53 20.60 -38.15
CA ASP A 414 -16.19 20.55 -38.73
C ASP A 414 -15.76 19.11 -39.13
N ALA A 415 -14.47 18.76 -39.12
CA ALA A 415 -14.01 17.39 -39.41
C ALA A 415 -13.91 16.48 -38.17
N LYS A 416 -14.31 17.00 -36.99
CA LYS A 416 -14.29 16.37 -35.67
C LYS A 416 -15.64 16.55 -34.94
N GLY A 417 -16.72 16.66 -35.71
CA GLY A 417 -18.11 16.86 -35.30
C GLY A 417 -18.47 18.18 -34.59
N CYS A 418 -17.48 18.87 -34.01
CA CYS A 418 -17.71 20.10 -33.26
C CYS A 418 -18.32 21.24 -34.09
N SER A 419 -19.39 21.86 -33.57
CA SER A 419 -19.90 23.12 -34.10
C SER A 419 -18.98 24.30 -33.74
N VAL A 420 -19.16 25.42 -34.43
CA VAL A 420 -18.48 26.70 -34.11
C VAL A 420 -18.80 27.22 -32.68
N SER A 421 -19.83 26.67 -32.03
CA SER A 421 -20.17 26.94 -30.62
C SER A 421 -19.27 26.14 -29.67
N GLN A 422 -19.11 24.84 -29.90
CA GLN A 422 -18.30 23.96 -29.04
C GLN A 422 -16.80 24.13 -29.27
N LEU A 423 -16.39 24.63 -30.45
CA LEU A 423 -15.00 25.05 -30.72
C LEU A 423 -14.61 26.39 -30.06
N LEU A 424 -15.46 26.94 -29.19
CA LEU A 424 -15.17 28.13 -28.41
C LEU A 424 -15.07 27.76 -26.92
N ASP A 425 -13.84 27.55 -26.49
CA ASP A 425 -13.40 27.51 -25.09
C ASP A 425 -12.70 28.85 -24.81
N SER A 426 -13.25 29.66 -23.91
CA SER A 426 -12.79 31.03 -23.64
C SER A 426 -11.64 31.15 -22.62
N ASP A 427 -11.43 30.16 -21.76
CA ASP A 427 -10.38 30.22 -20.71
C ASP A 427 -9.29 29.15 -20.86
N GLY A 428 -9.57 28.04 -21.53
CA GLY A 428 -8.63 27.04 -22.01
C GLY A 428 -8.62 25.72 -21.24
N ASP A 429 -9.69 25.37 -20.52
CA ASP A 429 -9.71 24.20 -19.63
C ASP A 429 -10.09 22.87 -20.31
N GLY A 430 -10.73 22.91 -21.49
CA GLY A 430 -11.17 21.74 -22.25
C GLY A 430 -12.68 21.53 -22.32
N ILE A 431 -13.48 22.30 -21.57
CA ILE A 431 -14.94 22.38 -21.72
C ILE A 431 -15.29 23.61 -22.58
N ALA A 432 -16.41 23.57 -23.31
CA ALA A 432 -16.80 24.64 -24.23
C ALA A 432 -17.73 25.68 -23.58
N ASP A 433 -17.67 26.95 -24.03
CA ASP A 433 -18.53 28.08 -23.62
C ASP A 433 -20.05 27.79 -23.66
N SER A 434 -20.49 26.74 -24.36
CA SER A 434 -21.89 26.31 -24.46
C SER A 434 -22.35 25.38 -23.32
N ASP A 435 -21.42 24.68 -22.69
CA ASP A 435 -21.65 23.57 -21.77
C ASP A 435 -20.94 23.78 -20.41
N ASP A 436 -19.97 24.70 -20.38
CA ASP A 436 -19.24 25.19 -19.22
C ASP A 436 -20.10 26.09 -18.30
N VAL A 437 -20.15 25.73 -17.02
CA VAL A 437 -20.86 26.42 -15.93
C VAL A 437 -19.95 27.43 -15.23
N CYS A 438 -18.63 27.28 -15.37
CA CYS A 438 -17.56 27.96 -14.65
C CYS A 438 -16.55 28.75 -15.54
N PRO A 439 -16.98 29.55 -16.55
CA PRO A 439 -16.17 30.08 -17.68
C PRO A 439 -15.13 31.18 -17.39
N ASN A 440 -14.42 31.07 -16.27
CA ASN A 440 -13.11 31.67 -16.00
C ASN A 440 -12.25 30.68 -15.17
N SER A 441 -12.33 29.40 -15.52
CA SER A 441 -11.53 28.28 -15.02
C SER A 441 -10.04 28.49 -15.28
N THR A 442 -9.18 27.67 -14.68
CA THR A 442 -7.74 27.72 -14.95
C THR A 442 -7.31 26.60 -15.88
N SER A 443 -6.84 26.97 -17.07
CA SER A 443 -6.39 26.14 -18.19
C SER A 443 -5.22 25.14 -17.93
N ASN A 444 -4.94 24.80 -16.67
CA ASN A 444 -4.01 23.73 -16.25
C ASN A 444 -4.52 22.94 -15.02
N SER A 445 -5.66 23.30 -14.43
CA SER A 445 -6.32 22.49 -13.39
C SER A 445 -7.12 21.35 -14.02
N LYS A 446 -7.23 20.21 -13.34
CA LYS A 446 -8.29 19.24 -13.67
C LYS A 446 -9.62 19.90 -13.34
N THR A 447 -10.51 20.06 -14.31
CA THR A 447 -11.90 20.48 -14.06
C THR A 447 -12.84 19.28 -14.10
N ASP A 448 -14.05 19.45 -13.56
CA ASP A 448 -15.14 18.49 -13.75
C ASP A 448 -15.78 18.63 -15.15
N ARG A 449 -16.79 17.80 -15.45
CA ARG A 449 -17.51 17.89 -16.73
C ARG A 449 -18.31 19.19 -16.92
N ASN A 450 -18.37 20.05 -15.90
CA ASN A 450 -19.09 21.32 -15.89
C ASN A 450 -18.12 22.52 -16.06
N GLY A 451 -16.83 22.28 -16.30
CA GLY A 451 -15.79 23.32 -16.42
C GLY A 451 -15.32 23.89 -15.07
N CYS A 452 -15.75 23.29 -13.95
CA CYS A 452 -15.45 23.82 -12.63
C CYS A 452 -14.17 23.19 -12.06
N SER A 453 -13.16 24.04 -11.79
CA SER A 453 -11.92 23.63 -11.11
C SER A 453 -12.08 23.53 -9.58
N PRO A 454 -11.19 22.83 -8.87
CA PRO A 454 -11.20 22.76 -7.40
C PRO A 454 -11.10 24.11 -6.64
N VAL A 455 -10.76 25.21 -7.31
CA VAL A 455 -10.82 26.57 -6.73
C VAL A 455 -12.15 27.31 -7.01
N GLN A 456 -13.08 26.66 -7.72
CA GLN A 456 -14.42 27.16 -8.07
C GLN A 456 -15.54 26.24 -7.58
N ARG A 457 -15.29 24.92 -7.48
CA ARG A 457 -16.18 23.96 -6.84
C ARG A 457 -16.17 24.14 -5.32
N ASP A 458 -17.34 23.93 -4.74
CA ASP A 458 -17.76 24.07 -3.35
C ASP A 458 -18.78 22.93 -3.20
N SER A 459 -18.27 21.70 -3.08
CA SER A 459 -19.03 20.50 -3.45
C SER A 459 -20.08 20.07 -2.40
N ASP A 460 -19.96 20.56 -1.16
CA ASP A 460 -20.94 20.41 -0.08
C ASP A 460 -21.77 21.69 0.19
N GLY A 461 -21.32 22.85 -0.31
CA GLY A 461 -22.00 24.13 -0.16
C GLY A 461 -21.71 24.88 1.14
N ASP A 462 -20.63 24.55 1.87
CA ASP A 462 -20.15 25.29 3.05
C ASP A 462 -19.74 26.73 2.72
N GLY A 463 -19.21 26.98 1.50
CA GLY A 463 -18.69 28.27 1.06
C GLY A 463 -17.16 28.37 0.98
N LEU A 464 -16.45 27.28 1.29
CA LEU A 464 -15.05 27.04 0.93
C LEU A 464 -14.97 26.42 -0.48
N SER A 465 -13.77 26.42 -1.07
CA SER A 465 -13.53 25.73 -2.34
C SER A 465 -12.82 24.41 -2.10
N ASP A 466 -13.07 23.37 -2.90
CA ASP A 466 -12.48 22.03 -2.71
C ASP A 466 -10.96 22.04 -2.46
N GLU A 467 -10.19 22.90 -3.15
CA GLU A 467 -8.72 23.03 -2.97
C GLU A 467 -8.31 23.66 -1.62
N SER A 468 -9.20 24.45 -1.02
CA SER A 468 -9.01 25.11 0.28
C SER A 468 -9.58 24.31 1.45
N ASP A 469 -10.31 23.23 1.20
CA ASP A 469 -10.96 22.42 2.22
C ASP A 469 -10.17 21.15 2.59
N LYS A 470 -10.24 20.75 3.85
CA LYS A 470 -9.81 19.44 4.35
C LYS A 470 -10.86 18.36 4.16
N CYS A 471 -12.14 18.78 4.16
CA CYS A 471 -13.34 17.99 3.99
C CYS A 471 -14.15 18.53 2.79
N PRO A 472 -13.71 18.42 1.51
CA PRO A 472 -14.45 19.00 0.36
C PRO A 472 -15.86 18.44 0.09
N LEU A 473 -16.40 17.67 1.03
CA LEU A 473 -17.51 16.72 0.94
C LEU A 473 -18.48 16.84 2.12
N ASP A 474 -18.14 17.66 3.12
CA ASP A 474 -18.85 17.77 4.39
C ASP A 474 -18.59 19.15 5.00
N ALA A 475 -19.66 19.88 5.26
CA ALA A 475 -19.66 21.28 5.71
C ALA A 475 -19.10 21.52 7.14
N PHE A 476 -18.31 20.60 7.68
CA PHE A 476 -17.52 20.73 8.90
C PHE A 476 -16.04 20.46 8.61
N ASN A 477 -15.29 21.55 8.34
CA ASN A 477 -13.85 21.60 8.05
C ASN A 477 -12.93 21.18 9.24
N ASP A 478 -13.12 19.97 9.76
CA ASP A 478 -12.30 19.36 10.83
C ASP A 478 -12.16 17.84 10.64
N CYS A 479 -11.68 17.44 9.45
CA CYS A 479 -11.38 16.05 9.14
C CYS A 479 -10.10 15.58 9.87
N PRO A 480 -10.13 14.47 10.62
CA PRO A 480 -8.93 13.78 11.06
C PRO A 480 -8.12 13.28 9.86
N GLU A 481 -6.79 13.21 9.97
CA GLU A 481 -5.96 12.65 8.88
C GLU A 481 -5.83 11.13 8.98
N ASN A 482 -5.75 10.58 10.20
CA ASN A 482 -5.93 9.17 10.51
C ASN A 482 -7.15 8.99 11.43
N VAL A 483 -7.84 7.86 11.27
CA VAL A 483 -8.95 7.43 12.11
C VAL A 483 -8.80 5.93 12.36
N LEU A 484 -8.57 5.58 13.62
CA LEU A 484 -8.46 4.22 14.11
C LEU A 484 -9.49 4.01 15.24
N TRP A 485 -9.55 2.80 15.78
CA TRP A 485 -10.70 2.35 16.56
C TRP A 485 -10.27 1.55 17.77
N ASP A 486 -10.70 1.99 18.96
CA ASP A 486 -10.53 1.19 20.17
C ASP A 486 -11.42 -0.05 20.09
N PHE A 487 -10.78 -1.20 19.83
CA PHE A 487 -11.43 -2.50 19.69
C PHE A 487 -11.99 -3.05 21.02
N ASN A 488 -11.73 -2.40 22.18
CA ASN A 488 -12.31 -2.73 23.49
C ASN A 488 -13.71 -2.11 23.70
N GLY A 489 -14.52 -2.08 22.65
CA GLY A 489 -15.80 -1.37 22.64
C GLY A 489 -16.82 -1.82 23.70
N THR A 490 -17.78 -0.94 23.99
CA THR A 490 -18.84 -1.15 24.98
C THR A 490 -20.10 -1.79 24.38
N GLN A 491 -20.60 -2.87 25.00
CA GLN A 491 -21.80 -3.57 24.53
C GLN A 491 -23.09 -2.76 24.75
N ILE A 492 -23.88 -2.56 23.68
CA ILE A 492 -25.18 -1.84 23.71
C ILE A 492 -26.30 -2.81 24.06
N GLU A 493 -26.79 -2.77 25.29
CA GLU A 493 -27.80 -3.72 25.79
C GLU A 493 -29.16 -3.61 25.07
N ASN A 494 -29.78 -4.76 24.78
CA ASN A 494 -31.05 -4.95 24.05
C ASN A 494 -31.00 -4.68 22.53
N SER A 495 -29.84 -4.40 21.95
CA SER A 495 -29.66 -4.15 20.51
C SER A 495 -29.67 -5.42 19.64
N LYS A 496 -29.43 -6.60 20.24
CA LYS A 496 -29.23 -7.89 19.54
C LYS A 496 -30.33 -8.30 18.54
N ASP A 497 -31.55 -7.82 18.77
CA ASP A 497 -32.74 -8.21 18.02
C ASP A 497 -32.82 -7.51 16.64
N TYR A 498 -31.97 -6.51 16.38
CA TYR A 498 -31.96 -5.70 15.15
C TYR A 498 -30.81 -6.07 14.19
N GLY A 499 -30.95 -5.66 12.94
CA GLY A 499 -29.97 -5.84 11.86
C GLY A 499 -30.30 -4.93 10.66
N TYR A 500 -29.44 -4.92 9.64
CA TYR A 500 -29.51 -3.98 8.50
C TYR A 500 -29.56 -2.52 8.98
N LEU A 501 -28.60 -2.13 9.83
CA LEU A 501 -28.55 -0.78 10.38
C LEU A 501 -27.93 0.17 9.36
N GLU A 502 -28.57 1.31 9.14
CA GLU A 502 -28.17 2.36 8.19
C GLU A 502 -28.23 3.72 8.90
N TYR A 503 -27.12 4.46 8.92
CA TYR A 503 -27.10 5.82 9.47
C TYR A 503 -27.73 6.82 8.49
N ALA A 504 -28.52 7.76 9.02
CA ALA A 504 -28.81 8.99 8.28
C ALA A 504 -27.48 9.72 8.00
N PRO A 505 -27.29 10.38 6.84
CA PRO A 505 -26.03 11.06 6.50
C PRO A 505 -25.50 12.01 7.59
N ASN A 506 -26.37 12.61 8.40
CA ASN A 506 -25.99 13.46 9.54
C ASN A 506 -25.74 12.73 10.87
N GLY A 507 -25.67 11.39 10.90
CA GLY A 507 -25.41 10.54 12.07
C GLY A 507 -26.49 10.50 13.17
N ASN A 508 -27.46 11.43 13.19
CA ASN A 508 -28.37 11.63 14.31
C ASN A 508 -29.41 10.51 14.48
N TYR A 509 -29.70 9.77 13.40
CA TYR A 509 -30.69 8.70 13.35
C TYR A 509 -30.14 7.45 12.65
N ILE A 510 -30.69 6.30 13.01
CA ILE A 510 -30.38 5.00 12.40
C ILE A 510 -31.69 4.34 11.96
N ALA A 511 -31.78 3.86 10.73
CA ALA A 511 -32.83 2.96 10.26
C ALA A 511 -32.40 1.50 10.52
N ALA A 512 -33.33 0.63 10.93
CA ALA A 512 -33.03 -0.77 11.25
C ALA A 512 -34.25 -1.69 11.07
N ARG A 513 -34.02 -2.97 10.76
CA ARG A 513 -35.06 -4.03 10.75
C ARG A 513 -34.89 -4.98 11.91
N LYS A 514 -35.96 -5.72 12.24
CA LYS A 514 -35.92 -6.75 13.26
C LYS A 514 -35.63 -8.14 12.66
N SER A 515 -34.47 -8.72 12.96
CA SER A 515 -34.11 -10.05 12.46
C SER A 515 -34.96 -11.14 13.14
N PRO A 516 -35.44 -12.19 12.43
CA PRO A 516 -35.24 -12.49 11.00
C PRO A 516 -36.45 -12.11 10.11
N SER A 517 -37.18 -11.05 10.45
CA SER A 517 -38.42 -10.66 9.75
C SER A 517 -38.26 -9.45 8.85
N TYR A 518 -38.73 -9.55 7.60
CA TYR A 518 -38.98 -8.44 6.65
C TYR A 518 -40.19 -7.59 7.10
N GLY A 519 -40.25 -7.24 8.38
CA GLY A 519 -41.37 -6.55 9.02
C GLY A 519 -41.07 -5.07 9.28
N ASP A 520 -41.64 -4.55 10.37
CA ASP A 520 -41.56 -3.14 10.79
C ASP A 520 -40.13 -2.56 10.72
N VAL A 521 -40.04 -1.30 10.26
CA VAL A 521 -38.80 -0.51 10.25
C VAL A 521 -38.73 0.33 11.53
N PHE A 522 -37.55 0.36 12.15
CA PHE A 522 -37.30 1.03 13.42
C PHE A 522 -36.37 2.21 13.17
N VAL A 523 -36.80 3.42 13.49
CA VAL A 523 -35.93 4.59 13.54
C VAL A 523 -35.42 4.74 14.97
N MET A 524 -34.11 4.70 15.13
CA MET A 524 -33.40 4.80 16.41
C MET A 524 -32.58 6.08 16.49
N ASP A 525 -32.21 6.47 17.70
CA ASP A 525 -31.09 7.39 17.92
C ASP A 525 -29.74 6.65 17.88
N LYS A 526 -28.65 7.41 17.91
CA LYS A 526 -27.27 6.91 17.93
C LYS A 526 -26.92 5.95 19.10
N ASP A 527 -27.76 5.87 20.13
CA ASP A 527 -27.59 4.94 21.27
C ASP A 527 -28.41 3.64 21.06
N LEU A 528 -28.86 3.38 19.83
CA LEU A 528 -29.78 2.31 19.41
C LEU A 528 -31.11 2.26 20.19
N SER A 529 -31.56 3.41 20.71
CA SER A 529 -32.88 3.51 21.34
C SER A 529 -33.94 3.88 20.30
N VAL A 530 -34.97 3.04 20.18
CA VAL A 530 -36.07 3.24 19.23
C VAL A 530 -36.84 4.54 19.52
N VAL A 531 -36.74 5.49 18.59
CA VAL A 531 -37.45 6.79 18.60
C VAL A 531 -38.82 6.65 17.93
N TYR A 532 -38.90 5.88 16.83
CA TYR A 532 -40.13 5.65 16.06
C TYR A 532 -40.18 4.21 15.53
N THR A 533 -41.40 3.70 15.27
CA THR A 533 -41.61 2.40 14.63
C THR A 533 -42.61 2.57 13.49
N ILE A 534 -42.19 2.19 12.29
CA ILE A 534 -42.93 2.28 11.05
C ILE A 534 -43.49 0.90 10.73
N TYR A 535 -44.81 0.75 10.85
CA TYR A 535 -45.51 -0.51 10.65
C TYR A 535 -45.85 -0.72 9.17
N ALA A 536 -45.64 -1.92 8.65
CA ALA A 536 -45.99 -2.23 7.26
C ALA A 536 -47.51 -2.10 7.03
N PRO A 537 -47.97 -1.55 5.88
CA PRO A 537 -49.35 -1.13 5.69
C PRO A 537 -50.32 -2.29 5.32
N GLY A 538 -50.53 -3.22 6.25
CA GLY A 538 -51.55 -4.29 6.12
C GLY A 538 -50.94 -5.62 5.70
N ASP A 539 -51.19 -6.04 4.45
CA ASP A 539 -50.67 -7.27 3.86
C ASP A 539 -49.41 -7.02 2.99
N TYR A 540 -48.84 -5.80 3.08
CA TYR A 540 -47.60 -5.36 2.43
C TYR A 540 -46.35 -5.70 3.26
N TYR A 541 -45.19 -5.71 2.62
CA TYR A 541 -43.87 -5.83 3.27
C TYR A 541 -42.88 -4.78 2.75
N PHE A 542 -41.93 -4.39 3.60
CA PHE A 542 -40.86 -3.47 3.21
C PHE A 542 -39.77 -4.23 2.46
N ASN A 543 -39.48 -3.77 1.23
CA ASN A 543 -38.39 -4.27 0.42
C ASN A 543 -37.08 -3.58 0.82
N ASP A 544 -37.07 -2.26 0.71
CA ASP A 544 -35.88 -1.44 0.88
C ASP A 544 -36.13 -0.15 1.65
N TYR A 545 -35.07 0.48 2.12
CA TYR A 545 -35.08 1.85 2.63
C TYR A 545 -33.75 2.55 2.36
N GLU A 546 -33.76 3.88 2.39
CA GLU A 546 -32.61 4.75 2.10
C GLU A 546 -32.91 6.13 2.71
N TRP A 547 -31.97 6.73 3.44
CA TRP A 547 -32.11 8.10 3.94
C TRP A 547 -31.94 9.16 2.83
N SER A 548 -32.73 10.24 2.89
CA SER A 548 -32.51 11.38 1.98
C SER A 548 -31.15 12.05 2.26
N PRO A 549 -30.44 12.58 1.24
CA PRO A 549 -29.13 13.23 1.43
C PRO A 549 -29.14 14.36 2.48
N ASP A 550 -30.23 15.13 2.56
CA ASP A 550 -30.42 16.19 3.56
C ASP A 550 -30.79 15.68 4.97
N SER A 551 -30.88 14.36 5.15
CA SER A 551 -31.29 13.67 6.37
C SER A 551 -32.62 14.15 6.96
N GLN A 552 -33.53 14.66 6.13
CA GLN A 552 -34.86 15.12 6.58
C GLN A 552 -35.96 14.08 6.39
N GLU A 553 -35.81 13.11 5.47
CA GLU A 553 -36.77 12.03 5.24
C GLU A 553 -36.08 10.65 5.11
N LEU A 554 -36.80 9.59 5.47
CA LEU A 554 -36.42 8.19 5.20
C LEU A 554 -37.35 7.64 4.11
N LEU A 555 -36.78 7.19 2.99
CA LEU A 555 -37.51 6.48 1.95
C LEU A 555 -37.78 5.03 2.38
N LEU A 556 -38.94 4.51 2.00
CA LEU A 556 -39.36 3.14 2.24
C LEU A 556 -39.98 2.60 0.94
N THR A 557 -39.37 1.56 0.34
CA THR A 557 -39.96 0.87 -0.81
C THR A 557 -40.72 -0.37 -0.35
N ILE A 558 -41.91 -0.59 -0.91
CA ILE A 558 -42.93 -1.48 -0.36
C ILE A 558 -43.62 -2.23 -1.50
N SER A 559 -43.95 -3.51 -1.31
CA SER A 559 -44.77 -4.27 -2.26
C SER A 559 -45.74 -5.23 -1.57
N ASN A 560 -46.54 -5.90 -2.39
CA ASN A 560 -47.60 -6.83 -2.00
C ASN A 560 -47.63 -8.06 -2.93
N ASP A 561 -48.46 -9.06 -2.61
CA ASP A 561 -48.68 -10.24 -3.45
C ASP A 561 -49.46 -9.94 -4.76
N ASP A 562 -50.12 -8.77 -4.86
CA ASP A 562 -50.89 -8.33 -6.04
C ASP A 562 -50.01 -7.74 -7.17
N SER A 563 -48.68 -7.69 -6.97
CA SER A 563 -47.66 -7.18 -7.93
C SER A 563 -47.73 -5.67 -8.22
N GLU A 564 -48.04 -4.87 -7.19
CA GLU A 564 -47.87 -3.42 -7.20
C GLU A 564 -46.72 -3.01 -6.25
N CYS A 565 -45.80 -2.15 -6.73
CA CYS A 565 -44.75 -1.53 -5.91
C CYS A 565 -45.07 -0.06 -5.64
N GLU A 566 -44.99 0.29 -4.35
CA GLU A 566 -45.34 1.59 -3.81
C GLU A 566 -44.23 2.10 -2.88
N PHE A 567 -44.19 3.40 -2.64
CA PHE A 567 -43.26 4.02 -1.70
C PHE A 567 -43.98 4.84 -0.61
N GLN A 568 -43.28 5.06 0.49
CA GLN A 568 -43.61 6.07 1.49
C GLN A 568 -42.34 6.82 1.91
N THR A 569 -42.47 8.08 2.33
CA THR A 569 -41.40 8.79 3.06
C THR A 569 -41.81 9.07 4.50
N TRP A 570 -40.88 8.93 5.44
CA TRP A 570 -41.06 9.33 6.84
C TRP A 570 -40.24 10.58 7.14
N ASN A 571 -40.93 11.68 7.45
CA ASN A 571 -40.29 12.98 7.66
C ASN A 571 -39.81 13.16 9.11
N VAL A 572 -38.50 13.33 9.30
CA VAL A 572 -37.79 13.43 10.60
C VAL A 572 -38.36 14.53 11.50
N GLN A 573 -38.53 15.75 10.96
CA GLN A 573 -38.94 16.91 11.74
C GLN A 573 -40.39 16.81 12.24
N THR A 574 -41.27 16.19 11.47
CA THR A 574 -42.70 16.09 11.80
C THR A 574 -43.10 14.75 12.42
N GLN A 575 -42.27 13.71 12.25
CA GLN A 575 -42.54 12.31 12.61
C GLN A 575 -43.83 11.77 11.94
N VAL A 576 -44.09 12.22 10.72
CA VAL A 576 -45.24 11.84 9.89
C VAL A 576 -44.75 10.99 8.72
N LEU A 577 -45.42 9.86 8.52
CA LEU A 577 -45.31 9.02 7.34
C LEU A 577 -46.25 9.55 6.23
N SER A 578 -45.80 9.54 4.98
CA SER A 578 -46.59 9.97 3.81
C SER A 578 -47.83 9.09 3.57
N GLU A 579 -48.73 9.54 2.70
CA GLU A 579 -49.66 8.61 2.05
C GLU A 579 -48.86 7.68 1.11
N LEU A 580 -49.35 6.44 0.96
CA LEU A 580 -48.78 5.38 0.14
C LEU A 580 -48.95 5.72 -1.35
N GLN A 581 -47.89 5.55 -2.16
CA GLN A 581 -47.88 5.95 -3.56
C GLN A 581 -47.23 4.91 -4.47
N MET A 582 -48.01 4.30 -5.36
CA MET A 582 -47.56 3.45 -6.46
C MET A 582 -46.63 4.20 -7.43
N PHE A 583 -45.48 3.58 -7.72
CA PHE A 583 -44.55 4.02 -8.77
C PHE A 583 -44.43 3.00 -9.91
N LEU A 584 -44.63 1.70 -9.66
CA LEU A 584 -44.55 0.65 -10.67
C LEU A 584 -45.68 -0.39 -10.50
N SER A 585 -46.46 -0.63 -11.57
CA SER A 585 -47.69 -1.43 -11.55
C SER A 585 -47.55 -2.84 -12.13
N ASP A 586 -46.32 -3.30 -12.34
CA ASP A 586 -45.96 -4.67 -12.70
C ASP A 586 -44.67 -4.98 -11.94
N CYS A 587 -44.79 -5.06 -10.60
CA CYS A 587 -43.65 -5.13 -9.71
C CYS A 587 -43.99 -5.93 -8.46
N ARG A 588 -43.32 -7.07 -8.28
CA ARG A 588 -43.47 -7.98 -7.16
C ARG A 588 -42.68 -7.53 -5.94
N GLY A 589 -41.57 -6.81 -6.15
CA GLY A 589 -40.78 -6.19 -5.09
C GLY A 589 -39.59 -5.41 -5.64
N VAL A 590 -38.97 -4.62 -4.78
CA VAL A 590 -37.67 -3.99 -5.02
C VAL A 590 -36.58 -4.92 -4.47
N ARG A 591 -35.41 -4.98 -5.11
CA ARG A 591 -34.23 -5.68 -4.59
C ARG A 591 -33.72 -4.93 -3.36
N ALA A 592 -33.59 -5.62 -2.23
CA ALA A 592 -33.04 -5.01 -1.02
C ALA A 592 -31.59 -4.54 -1.27
N ASP A 593 -31.19 -3.49 -0.56
CA ASP A 593 -29.87 -2.87 -0.60
C ASP A 593 -29.49 -2.34 -2.01
N SER A 594 -30.51 -1.98 -2.82
CA SER A 594 -30.33 -1.46 -4.21
C SER A 594 -30.91 -0.07 -4.45
N THR A 595 -31.71 0.46 -3.52
CA THR A 595 -32.28 1.81 -3.63
C THR A 595 -31.21 2.85 -3.29
N THR A 596 -30.99 3.85 -4.15
CA THR A 596 -30.09 4.96 -3.80
C THR A 596 -30.52 6.31 -4.37
N TYR A 597 -30.27 7.39 -3.62
CA TYR A 597 -30.49 8.77 -4.08
C TYR A 597 -29.34 9.32 -4.94
N SER A 598 -29.66 10.19 -5.91
CA SER A 598 -28.66 11.11 -6.44
C SER A 598 -28.22 12.10 -5.35
N HIS A 599 -26.97 12.56 -5.39
CA HIS A 599 -26.37 13.34 -4.29
C HIS A 599 -27.11 14.66 -3.98
N ASP A 600 -27.81 15.22 -4.99
CA ASP A 600 -28.66 16.41 -4.89
C ASP A 600 -30.13 16.11 -4.51
N GLY A 601 -30.47 14.84 -4.27
CA GLY A 601 -31.83 14.35 -3.97
C GLY A 601 -32.81 14.44 -5.15
N ASN A 602 -32.36 14.76 -6.37
CA ASN A 602 -33.27 14.99 -7.50
C ASN A 602 -33.72 13.71 -8.23
N MET A 603 -33.10 12.57 -7.98
CA MET A 603 -33.42 11.25 -8.58
C MET A 603 -33.23 10.10 -7.58
N VAL A 604 -33.86 8.96 -7.85
CA VAL A 604 -33.68 7.69 -7.12
C VAL A 604 -33.46 6.56 -8.13
N ALA A 605 -32.40 5.77 -7.98
CA ALA A 605 -32.19 4.53 -8.72
C ALA A 605 -32.56 3.32 -7.84
N LEU A 606 -33.12 2.26 -8.44
CA LEU A 606 -33.40 0.98 -7.77
C LEU A 606 -33.53 -0.19 -8.76
N SER A 607 -33.36 -1.42 -8.28
CA SER A 607 -33.63 -2.65 -9.03
C SER A 607 -35.00 -3.23 -8.64
N ALA A 608 -35.87 -3.52 -9.60
CA ALA A 608 -37.24 -4.00 -9.35
C ALA A 608 -37.52 -5.35 -10.02
N TYR A 609 -38.17 -6.28 -9.31
CA TYR A 609 -38.65 -7.55 -9.87
C TYR A 609 -40.03 -7.37 -10.49
N ASN A 610 -40.20 -7.60 -11.79
CA ASN A 610 -41.52 -7.61 -12.44
C ASN A 610 -42.29 -8.93 -12.15
N SER A 611 -43.57 -9.02 -12.56
CA SER A 611 -44.39 -10.22 -12.32
C SER A 611 -43.86 -11.49 -13.02
N GLY A 612 -42.95 -11.34 -13.99
CA GLY A 612 -42.20 -12.42 -14.65
C GLY A 612 -40.88 -12.79 -13.97
N TYR A 613 -40.64 -12.33 -12.72
CA TYR A 613 -39.39 -12.55 -11.96
C TYR A 613 -38.12 -11.95 -12.59
N ARG A 614 -38.22 -11.15 -13.66
CA ARG A 614 -37.05 -10.43 -14.19
C ARG A 614 -36.77 -9.20 -13.34
N VAL A 615 -35.50 -8.95 -13.07
CA VAL A 615 -35.04 -7.69 -12.47
C VAL A 615 -34.91 -6.64 -13.58
N GLU A 616 -35.35 -5.43 -13.29
CA GLU A 616 -35.25 -4.27 -14.17
C GLU A 616 -34.63 -3.10 -13.42
N THR A 617 -33.71 -2.38 -14.06
CA THR A 617 -33.14 -1.13 -13.56
C THR A 617 -34.16 -0.01 -13.75
N ILE A 618 -34.50 0.70 -12.67
CA ILE A 618 -35.45 1.82 -12.67
C ILE A 618 -34.77 3.09 -12.14
N LEU A 619 -34.87 4.18 -12.90
CA LEU A 619 -34.51 5.53 -12.47
C LEU A 619 -35.79 6.37 -12.33
N LEU A 620 -35.99 6.97 -11.17
CA LEU A 620 -37.14 7.80 -10.81
C LEU A 620 -36.72 9.26 -10.60
N ASP A 621 -37.66 10.19 -10.78
CA ASP A 621 -37.51 11.59 -10.34
C ASP A 621 -37.66 11.74 -8.82
N SER A 622 -37.30 12.91 -8.26
CA SER A 622 -37.41 13.20 -6.82
C SER A 622 -38.80 13.10 -6.20
N SER A 623 -39.87 13.17 -7.00
CA SER A 623 -41.23 12.90 -6.52
C SER A 623 -41.60 11.42 -6.54
N MET A 624 -40.78 10.57 -7.18
CA MET A 624 -41.00 9.14 -7.44
C MET A 624 -42.32 8.86 -8.16
N GLN A 625 -42.83 9.83 -8.94
CA GLN A 625 -44.07 9.72 -9.73
C GLN A 625 -43.82 9.55 -11.23
N SER A 626 -42.58 9.72 -11.69
CA SER A 626 -42.18 9.48 -13.07
C SER A 626 -40.91 8.64 -13.16
N ILE A 627 -41.02 7.58 -13.94
CA ILE A 627 -39.89 6.78 -14.43
C ILE A 627 -39.19 7.60 -15.52
N LEU A 628 -37.90 7.84 -15.32
CA LEU A 628 -37.01 8.56 -16.24
C LEU A 628 -36.33 7.58 -17.20
N LEU A 629 -35.82 6.47 -16.67
CA LEU A 629 -35.26 5.31 -17.39
C LEU A 629 -35.83 4.01 -16.79
N GLN A 630 -36.09 3.03 -17.65
CA GLN A 630 -36.39 1.64 -17.31
C GLN A 630 -35.63 0.73 -18.26
N ASP A 631 -34.77 -0.13 -17.73
CA ASP A 631 -33.88 -1.01 -18.50
C ASP A 631 -33.99 -2.46 -18.01
N SER A 632 -34.62 -3.32 -18.81
CA SER A 632 -34.87 -4.73 -18.50
C SER A 632 -33.73 -5.67 -18.94
N ASN A 633 -32.58 -5.14 -19.36
CA ASN A 633 -31.43 -5.95 -19.78
C ASN A 633 -30.45 -6.24 -18.64
N PHE A 634 -30.40 -5.37 -17.62
CA PHE A 634 -29.41 -5.40 -16.55
C PHE A 634 -30.05 -5.54 -15.18
N ALA A 635 -29.48 -6.40 -14.35
CA ALA A 635 -29.98 -6.79 -13.04
C ALA A 635 -29.00 -6.43 -11.90
N PRO A 636 -28.58 -5.17 -11.75
CA PRO A 636 -27.59 -4.78 -10.75
C PRO A 636 -28.07 -5.07 -9.32
N SER A 637 -27.12 -5.45 -8.47
CA SER A 637 -27.28 -5.56 -7.01
C SER A 637 -27.28 -4.20 -6.35
N MET A 638 -26.37 -3.32 -6.79
CA MET A 638 -26.18 -1.99 -6.25
C MET A 638 -26.12 -0.92 -7.34
N PHE A 639 -26.35 0.33 -6.94
CA PHE A 639 -26.18 1.52 -7.76
C PHE A 639 -25.29 2.55 -7.08
N GLN A 640 -24.67 3.42 -7.88
CA GLN A 640 -24.02 4.62 -7.40
C GLN A 640 -24.11 5.73 -8.46
N PHE A 641 -24.54 6.92 -8.07
CA PHE A 641 -24.47 8.10 -8.94
C PHE A 641 -23.06 8.69 -8.94
N SER A 642 -22.68 9.34 -10.04
CA SER A 642 -21.59 10.32 -10.00
C SER A 642 -21.96 11.48 -9.06
N ARG A 643 -20.94 12.11 -8.49
CA ARG A 643 -21.08 13.23 -7.51
C ARG A 643 -21.89 14.41 -8.04
N ASP A 644 -21.80 14.64 -9.34
CA ASP A 644 -22.54 15.65 -10.11
C ASP A 644 -23.91 15.15 -10.64
N GLY A 645 -24.40 14.00 -10.14
CA GLY A 645 -25.72 13.41 -10.39
C GLY A 645 -26.05 12.97 -11.82
N GLY A 646 -25.11 13.10 -12.76
CA GLY A 646 -25.41 12.95 -14.20
C GLY A 646 -24.92 11.67 -14.87
N TRP A 647 -24.18 10.82 -14.16
CA TRP A 647 -23.96 9.42 -14.52
C TRP A 647 -24.56 8.54 -13.44
N LEU A 648 -25.15 7.42 -13.84
CA LEU A 648 -25.54 6.33 -12.96
C LEU A 648 -24.66 5.12 -13.29
N PHE A 649 -24.10 4.50 -12.27
CA PHE A 649 -23.33 3.28 -12.36
C PHE A 649 -24.06 2.17 -11.60
N GLY A 650 -24.08 0.96 -12.14
CA GLY A 650 -24.60 -0.23 -11.46
C GLY A 650 -23.59 -1.37 -11.53
N GLY A 651 -23.60 -2.25 -10.53
CA GLY A 651 -22.83 -3.49 -10.52
C GLY A 651 -23.74 -4.69 -10.36
N ASP A 652 -23.50 -5.79 -11.10
CA ASP A 652 -24.31 -7.03 -11.04
C ASP A 652 -23.54 -8.28 -10.61
N GLY A 653 -22.29 -8.11 -10.18
CA GLY A 653 -21.34 -9.18 -9.82
C GLY A 653 -20.45 -9.66 -10.97
N SER A 654 -20.86 -9.43 -12.22
CA SER A 654 -20.10 -9.78 -13.44
C SER A 654 -19.54 -8.57 -14.19
N GLN A 655 -20.27 -7.45 -14.20
CA GLN A 655 -19.95 -6.24 -14.97
C GLN A 655 -20.33 -4.96 -14.22
N ILE A 656 -19.71 -3.84 -14.61
CA ILE A 656 -20.23 -2.49 -14.35
C ILE A 656 -21.09 -2.08 -15.55
N ILE A 657 -22.25 -1.48 -15.27
CA ILE A 657 -23.19 -0.92 -16.25
C ILE A 657 -23.23 0.60 -16.05
N VAL A 658 -23.26 1.37 -17.14
CA VAL A 658 -23.22 2.85 -17.13
C VAL A 658 -24.38 3.44 -17.91
N TRP A 659 -25.07 4.42 -17.30
CA TRP A 659 -26.13 5.21 -17.92
C TRP A 659 -25.87 6.72 -17.76
N ASP A 660 -26.22 7.53 -18.77
CA ASP A 660 -26.29 8.99 -18.68
C ASP A 660 -27.60 9.35 -17.95
N ALA A 661 -27.48 9.77 -16.70
CA ALA A 661 -28.62 10.09 -15.83
C ALA A 661 -29.24 11.48 -16.13
N GLN A 662 -28.71 12.25 -17.09
CA GLN A 662 -29.32 13.50 -17.57
C GLN A 662 -30.15 13.29 -18.84
N ASN A 663 -29.72 12.39 -19.72
CA ASN A 663 -30.42 12.03 -20.97
C ASN A 663 -31.31 10.80 -20.82
N TYR A 664 -31.11 10.00 -19.75
CA TYR A 664 -31.84 8.77 -19.42
C TYR A 664 -31.58 7.64 -20.42
N GLU A 665 -30.32 7.47 -20.81
CA GLU A 665 -29.87 6.56 -21.87
C GLU A 665 -28.72 5.67 -21.38
N PHE A 666 -28.70 4.39 -21.79
CA PHE A 666 -27.57 3.48 -21.59
C PHE A 666 -26.36 3.94 -22.40
N VAL A 667 -25.16 3.81 -21.82
CA VAL A 667 -23.90 4.30 -22.41
C VAL A 667 -23.00 3.14 -22.81
N GLU A 668 -22.56 2.34 -21.83
CA GLU A 668 -21.68 1.20 -22.00
C GLU A 668 -21.84 0.23 -20.83
N THR A 669 -21.37 -1.01 -21.01
CA THR A 669 -21.17 -1.97 -19.93
C THR A 669 -19.82 -2.64 -20.11
N ARG A 670 -19.22 -3.12 -19.02
CA ARG A 670 -17.92 -3.78 -19.07
C ARG A 670 -17.80 -4.85 -18.00
N ALA A 671 -17.47 -6.07 -18.41
CA ALA A 671 -17.10 -7.15 -17.51
C ALA A 671 -15.97 -6.71 -16.56
N MET A 672 -16.20 -6.81 -15.25
CA MET A 672 -15.27 -6.41 -14.21
C MET A 672 -15.35 -7.37 -13.03
N ARG A 673 -14.18 -7.92 -12.65
CA ARG A 673 -14.05 -8.80 -11.49
C ARG A 673 -14.32 -8.00 -10.20
N GLY A 674 -15.20 -8.52 -9.35
CA GLY A 674 -15.55 -7.89 -8.08
C GLY A 674 -16.63 -6.81 -8.16
N SER A 675 -17.57 -6.92 -9.12
CA SER A 675 -18.61 -5.91 -9.35
C SER A 675 -19.87 -6.03 -8.49
N ASP A 676 -19.84 -6.87 -7.44
CA ASP A 676 -20.85 -6.89 -6.37
C ASP A 676 -20.69 -5.71 -5.39
N THR A 677 -19.50 -5.11 -5.31
CA THR A 677 -19.19 -3.96 -4.45
C THR A 677 -18.40 -2.90 -5.23
N MET A 678 -18.92 -1.67 -5.26
CA MET A 678 -18.38 -0.57 -6.06
C MET A 678 -18.47 0.76 -5.28
N GLN A 679 -17.34 1.46 -5.14
CA GLN A 679 -17.30 2.78 -4.50
C GLN A 679 -16.46 3.79 -5.29
N LEU A 680 -17.12 4.85 -5.76
CA LEU A 680 -16.54 6.00 -6.46
C LEU A 680 -15.75 6.90 -5.50
N THR A 681 -14.50 7.18 -5.87
CA THR A 681 -13.54 8.03 -5.14
C THR A 681 -13.92 9.51 -5.10
N SER A 682 -13.22 10.27 -4.24
CA SER A 682 -13.48 11.70 -4.00
C SER A 682 -13.23 12.62 -5.19
N ASP A 683 -12.30 12.27 -6.09
CA ASP A 683 -12.09 13.04 -7.33
C ASP A 683 -13.11 12.70 -8.44
N GLY A 684 -13.99 11.72 -8.21
CA GLY A 684 -14.93 11.18 -9.20
C GLY A 684 -14.25 10.46 -10.37
N GLY A 685 -12.93 10.28 -10.32
CA GLY A 685 -12.11 9.77 -11.42
C GLY A 685 -11.89 8.26 -11.38
N HIS A 686 -12.18 7.59 -10.26
CA HIS A 686 -11.93 6.16 -10.09
C HIS A 686 -13.00 5.45 -9.25
N PHE A 687 -13.31 4.20 -9.59
CA PHE A 687 -13.99 3.23 -8.72
C PHE A 687 -12.97 2.40 -7.95
N LEU A 688 -13.30 2.01 -6.72
CA LEU A 688 -12.77 0.83 -6.05
C LEU A 688 -13.80 -0.29 -6.13
N LEU A 689 -13.31 -1.49 -6.43
CA LEU A 689 -14.04 -2.75 -6.42
C LEU A 689 -13.16 -3.81 -5.74
N HIS A 690 -13.74 -4.88 -5.20
CA HIS A 690 -12.94 -5.96 -4.61
C HIS A 690 -13.39 -7.36 -5.01
N SER A 691 -12.41 -8.24 -5.08
CA SER A 691 -12.58 -9.70 -5.06
C SER A 691 -12.15 -10.22 -3.69
N ASP A 692 -12.26 -11.53 -3.49
CA ASP A 692 -11.89 -12.21 -2.25
C ASP A 692 -10.46 -11.87 -1.77
N GLU A 693 -9.49 -11.69 -2.67
CA GLU A 693 -8.07 -11.47 -2.32
C GLU A 693 -7.55 -10.06 -2.66
N GLU A 694 -8.16 -9.37 -3.63
CA GLU A 694 -7.60 -8.19 -4.29
C GLU A 694 -8.60 -7.02 -4.38
N ILE A 695 -8.15 -5.83 -4.00
CA ILE A 695 -8.80 -4.55 -4.31
C ILE A 695 -8.30 -4.07 -5.68
N MET A 696 -9.23 -3.63 -6.52
CA MET A 696 -8.97 -3.14 -7.87
C MET A 696 -9.49 -1.71 -8.01
N THR A 697 -8.64 -0.81 -8.49
CA THR A 697 -9.05 0.54 -8.88
C THR A 697 -9.24 0.61 -10.40
N TYR A 698 -10.33 1.21 -10.84
CA TYR A 698 -10.65 1.41 -12.27
C TYR A 698 -10.93 2.88 -12.53
N SER A 699 -10.48 3.43 -13.67
CA SER A 699 -10.75 4.82 -14.02
C SER A 699 -12.20 4.99 -14.50
N ALA A 700 -12.99 5.81 -13.79
CA ALA A 700 -14.43 5.99 -14.06
C ALA A 700 -14.71 6.56 -15.46
N ALA A 701 -13.81 7.38 -16.01
CA ALA A 701 -13.94 7.99 -17.34
C ALA A 701 -13.48 7.08 -18.51
N LYS A 702 -13.10 5.81 -18.24
CA LYS A 702 -12.57 4.86 -19.25
C LYS A 702 -12.89 3.39 -18.99
N LEU A 703 -13.40 3.06 -17.80
CA LEU A 703 -13.66 1.71 -17.31
C LEU A 703 -12.45 0.75 -17.40
N ILE A 704 -11.21 1.26 -17.41
CA ILE A 704 -9.98 0.44 -17.41
C ILE A 704 -9.36 0.38 -16.01
N THR A 705 -8.81 -0.78 -15.64
CA THR A 705 -8.06 -0.96 -14.40
C THR A 705 -6.85 -0.04 -14.36
N ALA A 706 -6.69 0.69 -13.26
CA ALA A 706 -5.54 1.54 -12.97
C ALA A 706 -4.50 0.79 -12.13
N THR A 707 -4.91 0.23 -11.00
CA THR A 707 -4.05 -0.51 -10.05
C THR A 707 -4.81 -1.68 -9.42
N THR A 708 -4.16 -2.84 -9.29
CA THR A 708 -4.66 -3.98 -8.49
C THR A 708 -3.73 -4.21 -7.30
N ILE A 709 -4.29 -4.46 -6.12
CA ILE A 709 -3.58 -4.56 -4.85
C ILE A 709 -4.13 -5.76 -4.06
N ALA A 710 -3.30 -6.78 -3.83
CA ALA A 710 -3.61 -7.89 -2.93
C ALA A 710 -3.61 -7.43 -1.46
N VAL A 711 -4.61 -7.86 -0.69
CA VAL A 711 -4.85 -7.44 0.70
C VAL A 711 -4.77 -8.61 1.70
N THR A 712 -5.04 -9.82 1.21
CA THR A 712 -5.01 -11.07 1.97
C THR A 712 -3.86 -11.97 1.47
N GLU A 713 -3.54 -13.01 2.24
CA GLU A 713 -2.62 -14.08 1.81
C GLU A 713 -3.19 -15.44 2.26
N ASN A 714 -3.23 -16.42 1.35
CA ASN A 714 -3.92 -17.72 1.54
C ASN A 714 -5.45 -17.56 1.62
N ASP A 715 -6.17 -18.64 1.94
CA ASP A 715 -7.64 -18.79 1.86
C ASP A 715 -8.41 -17.82 2.79
N SER A 716 -8.43 -16.52 2.47
CA SER A 716 -8.96 -15.43 3.30
C SER A 716 -9.57 -14.32 2.44
N GLU A 717 -10.78 -13.91 2.80
CA GLU A 717 -11.74 -13.23 1.92
C GLU A 717 -11.97 -11.76 2.37
N ILE A 718 -11.96 -10.79 1.45
CA ILE A 718 -12.43 -9.43 1.69
C ILE A 718 -13.96 -9.43 1.66
N ILE A 719 -14.58 -9.03 2.77
CA ILE A 719 -16.04 -9.08 2.95
C ILE A 719 -16.70 -7.73 2.70
N ASP A 720 -16.03 -6.65 3.10
CA ASP A 720 -16.58 -5.29 3.07
C ASP A 720 -15.43 -4.26 3.02
N ILE A 721 -15.71 -3.14 2.34
CA ILE A 721 -14.83 -1.99 2.24
C ILE A 721 -15.69 -0.74 2.43
N GLN A 722 -15.28 0.16 3.31
CA GLN A 722 -15.93 1.46 3.49
C GLN A 722 -14.89 2.58 3.48
N PHE A 723 -15.15 3.64 2.72
CA PHE A 723 -14.35 4.86 2.80
C PHE A 723 -14.51 5.57 4.14
N SER A 724 -13.41 6.18 4.59
CA SER A 724 -13.44 7.22 5.62
C SER A 724 -14.18 8.48 5.17
N LYS A 725 -14.61 9.32 6.11
CA LYS A 725 -15.35 10.59 5.83
C LYS A 725 -14.59 11.50 4.87
N ASN A 726 -13.27 11.61 5.09
CA ASN A 726 -12.37 12.40 4.24
C ASN A 726 -12.00 11.73 2.90
N GLN A 727 -12.41 10.47 2.68
CA GLN A 727 -12.10 9.60 1.55
C GLN A 727 -10.59 9.43 1.24
N ARG A 728 -9.71 9.69 2.23
CA ARG A 728 -8.25 9.47 2.19
C ARG A 728 -7.82 8.14 2.82
N MET A 729 -8.74 7.44 3.47
CA MET A 729 -8.57 6.06 3.93
C MET A 729 -9.74 5.18 3.49
N ILE A 730 -9.48 3.87 3.42
CA ILE A 730 -10.49 2.81 3.42
C ILE A 730 -10.31 1.91 4.65
N TYR A 731 -11.42 1.53 5.24
CA TYR A 731 -11.52 0.43 6.20
C TYR A 731 -11.88 -0.84 5.44
N VAL A 732 -11.20 -1.95 5.73
CA VAL A 732 -11.33 -3.21 5.00
C VAL A 732 -11.55 -4.35 5.98
N THR A 733 -12.65 -5.07 5.80
CA THR A 733 -13.05 -6.22 6.61
C THR A 733 -12.54 -7.49 5.96
N VAL A 734 -11.64 -8.22 6.64
CA VAL A 734 -11.05 -9.48 6.12
C VAL A 734 -11.46 -10.67 6.98
N LEU A 735 -12.05 -11.67 6.36
CA LEU A 735 -12.36 -12.99 6.93
C LEU A 735 -11.17 -13.92 6.75
N LEU A 736 -10.56 -14.34 7.86
CA LEU A 736 -9.36 -15.20 7.88
C LEU A 736 -9.70 -16.70 7.92
N GLU A 737 -10.76 -17.07 8.64
CA GLU A 737 -11.25 -18.45 8.76
C GLU A 737 -12.78 -18.41 9.00
N TYR A 738 -13.57 -19.19 8.24
CA TYR A 738 -14.97 -19.44 8.54
C TYR A 738 -15.20 -20.93 8.81
N CYS A 739 -15.87 -21.27 9.92
CA CYS A 739 -16.12 -22.65 10.31
C CYS A 739 -17.60 -22.88 10.66
N SER A 740 -18.33 -23.42 9.69
CA SER A 740 -19.77 -23.70 9.79
C SER A 740 -20.11 -25.02 10.50
N TRP A 741 -19.17 -25.98 10.63
CA TRP A 741 -19.43 -27.23 11.35
C TRP A 741 -18.15 -27.95 11.83
N ARG A 742 -18.15 -28.40 13.09
CA ARG A 742 -17.11 -29.27 13.72
C ARG A 742 -15.67 -28.74 13.71
N CYS A 743 -15.50 -27.49 14.12
CA CYS A 743 -14.20 -26.87 14.39
C CYS A 743 -13.44 -27.63 15.50
N ASP A 744 -12.10 -27.61 15.47
CA ASP A 744 -11.24 -28.43 16.36
C ASP A 744 -11.32 -28.00 17.86
N ASP A 745 -11.80 -26.78 18.13
CA ASP A 745 -12.09 -26.25 19.47
C ASP A 745 -13.55 -26.48 19.92
N GLY A 746 -14.45 -26.70 18.96
CA GLY A 746 -15.87 -26.97 19.16
C GLY A 746 -16.80 -25.74 19.13
N GLN A 747 -16.39 -24.60 18.55
CA GLN A 747 -17.29 -23.46 18.32
C GLN A 747 -17.42 -23.10 16.84
N GLU A 748 -18.66 -23.08 16.34
CA GLU A 748 -19.01 -22.59 15.00
C GLU A 748 -18.91 -21.05 14.98
N GLY A 749 -18.35 -20.47 13.91
CA GLY A 749 -18.13 -19.03 13.85
C GLY A 749 -17.15 -18.56 12.77
N ALA A 750 -16.84 -17.26 12.82
CA ALA A 750 -15.94 -16.53 11.92
C ALA A 750 -14.71 -15.99 12.68
N THR A 751 -13.63 -15.82 11.94
CA THR A 751 -12.39 -15.19 12.42
C THR A 751 -12.12 -13.99 11.52
N THR A 752 -12.35 -12.78 12.01
CA THR A 752 -12.30 -11.53 11.22
C THR A 752 -11.19 -10.61 11.74
N ILE A 753 -10.54 -9.88 10.85
CA ILE A 753 -9.62 -8.78 11.17
C ILE A 753 -10.03 -7.53 10.39
N LEU A 754 -9.97 -6.37 11.05
CA LEU A 754 -10.27 -5.08 10.43
C LEU A 754 -8.95 -4.38 10.12
N LYS A 755 -8.78 -3.91 8.88
CA LYS A 755 -7.56 -3.23 8.42
C LYS A 755 -7.87 -1.83 7.93
N THR A 756 -6.95 -0.89 8.14
CA THR A 756 -7.06 0.48 7.63
C THR A 756 -5.92 0.78 6.66
N TYR A 757 -6.25 1.32 5.49
CA TYR A 757 -5.31 1.73 4.46
C TYR A 757 -5.54 3.19 4.10
N SER A 758 -4.49 3.99 3.94
CA SER A 758 -4.57 5.28 3.24
C SER A 758 -4.60 5.08 1.73
N ILE A 759 -5.26 5.99 1.01
CA ILE A 759 -5.35 6.00 -0.45
C ILE A 759 -4.81 7.32 -1.02
N ASP A 760 -3.88 7.22 -1.97
CA ASP A 760 -3.38 8.34 -2.77
C ASP A 760 -3.31 7.96 -4.26
N GLY A 761 -4.08 8.65 -5.10
CA GLY A 761 -4.08 8.48 -6.55
C GLY A 761 -4.35 7.03 -7.04
N GLY A 762 -5.10 6.24 -6.27
CA GLY A 762 -5.36 4.81 -6.56
C GLY A 762 -4.27 3.84 -6.10
N ASN A 763 -3.33 4.30 -5.27
CA ASN A 763 -2.39 3.44 -4.52
C ASN A 763 -2.87 3.33 -3.06
N LEU A 764 -2.77 2.14 -2.48
CA LEU A 764 -3.06 1.90 -1.06
C LEU A 764 -1.78 1.72 -0.26
N SER A 765 -1.71 2.34 0.92
CA SER A 765 -0.67 2.12 1.92
C SER A 765 -1.31 1.69 3.24
N PHE A 766 -0.89 0.53 3.75
CA PHE A 766 -1.35 0.00 5.02
C PHE A 766 -0.98 0.94 6.18
N LEU A 767 -1.94 1.20 7.07
CA LEU A 767 -1.75 2.00 8.28
C LEU A 767 -1.76 1.12 9.54
N ALA A 768 -2.81 0.32 9.73
CA ALA A 768 -3.03 -0.46 10.94
C ALA A 768 -3.96 -1.66 10.71
N GLU A 769 -3.95 -2.62 11.65
CA GLU A 769 -4.91 -3.72 11.73
C GLU A 769 -5.34 -4.00 13.19
N SER A 770 -6.54 -4.58 13.36
CA SER A 770 -7.09 -4.95 14.66
C SER A 770 -6.45 -6.20 15.26
N GLU A 771 -6.67 -6.44 16.56
CA GLU A 771 -6.59 -7.83 17.04
C GLU A 771 -7.58 -8.73 16.29
N VAL A 772 -7.26 -10.02 16.15
CA VAL A 772 -8.09 -11.00 15.44
C VAL A 772 -9.36 -11.29 16.22
N TYR A 773 -10.50 -10.83 15.70
CA TYR A 773 -11.82 -11.05 16.28
C TYR A 773 -12.31 -12.48 16.01
N ARG A 774 -12.86 -13.15 17.03
CA ARG A 774 -13.49 -14.46 16.89
C ARG A 774 -14.95 -14.39 17.35
N SER A 775 -15.85 -14.50 16.39
CA SER A 775 -17.29 -14.19 16.47
C SER A 775 -18.13 -15.40 16.07
N SER A 776 -19.43 -15.39 16.39
CA SER A 776 -20.36 -16.46 15.95
C SER A 776 -20.92 -16.25 14.54
N ASP A 777 -20.58 -15.13 13.90
CA ASP A 777 -20.88 -14.79 12.51
C ASP A 777 -19.82 -13.79 12.00
N VAL A 778 -19.80 -13.48 10.71
CA VAL A 778 -18.85 -12.50 10.14
C VAL A 778 -19.15 -11.09 10.69
N VAL A 779 -18.11 -10.33 11.05
CA VAL A 779 -18.25 -8.97 11.57
C VAL A 779 -18.20 -7.96 10.43
N ALA A 780 -19.35 -7.43 10.02
CA ALA A 780 -19.45 -6.19 9.25
C ALA A 780 -19.56 -4.99 10.23
N PRO A 781 -18.63 -4.02 10.19
CA PRO A 781 -18.73 -2.79 10.99
C PRO A 781 -19.61 -1.75 10.30
N LEU A 782 -20.43 -1.03 11.08
CA LEU A 782 -21.13 0.17 10.61
C LEU A 782 -20.48 1.41 11.21
N TYR A 783 -19.96 2.28 10.34
CA TYR A 783 -19.27 3.52 10.71
C TYR A 783 -20.27 4.65 10.89
N HIS A 784 -20.15 5.44 11.96
CA HIS A 784 -20.90 6.69 12.12
C HIS A 784 -20.39 7.72 11.10
N PRO A 785 -21.25 8.51 10.43
CA PRO A 785 -20.82 9.48 9.40
C PRO A 785 -19.76 10.50 9.87
N ASP A 786 -19.84 10.96 11.13
CA ASP A 786 -18.83 11.83 11.75
C ASP A 786 -17.60 11.09 12.35
N GLU A 787 -17.49 9.78 12.12
CA GLU A 787 -16.37 8.92 12.55
C GLU A 787 -16.07 8.93 14.07
N GLU A 788 -17.02 9.33 14.92
CA GLU A 788 -16.86 9.24 16.38
C GLU A 788 -16.92 7.79 16.92
N VAL A 789 -17.72 6.94 16.27
CA VAL A 789 -18.13 5.61 16.74
C VAL A 789 -18.23 4.61 15.58
N VAL A 790 -17.89 3.35 15.86
CA VAL A 790 -18.18 2.18 15.02
C VAL A 790 -19.08 1.21 15.78
N LEU A 791 -20.07 0.65 15.09
CA LEU A 791 -20.94 -0.41 15.61
C LEU A 791 -20.60 -1.75 14.94
N ILE A 792 -20.05 -2.70 15.69
CA ILE A 792 -19.87 -4.10 15.24
C ILE A 792 -20.92 -5.03 15.84
N LYS A 793 -21.29 -6.09 15.13
CA LYS A 793 -22.14 -7.17 15.66
C LYS A 793 -21.37 -8.50 15.76
N PRO A 794 -21.07 -9.02 16.97
CA PRO A 794 -20.31 -10.27 17.17
C PRO A 794 -21.01 -11.57 16.74
N GLY A 795 -22.24 -11.48 16.21
CA GLY A 795 -23.09 -12.62 15.91
C GLY A 795 -24.58 -12.26 15.81
N ARG A 796 -25.37 -13.03 15.05
CA ARG A 796 -26.81 -12.73 14.81
C ARG A 796 -27.63 -12.57 16.09
N ASN A 797 -27.25 -13.28 17.16
CA ASN A 797 -27.96 -13.33 18.44
C ASN A 797 -27.35 -12.41 19.52
N ASP A 798 -26.22 -11.77 19.25
CA ASP A 798 -25.46 -10.96 20.21
C ASP A 798 -25.81 -9.47 20.10
N ASN A 799 -25.67 -8.74 21.21
CA ASN A 799 -25.81 -7.29 21.21
C ASN A 799 -24.65 -6.66 20.40
N TYR A 800 -24.93 -5.55 19.72
CA TYR A 800 -23.91 -4.68 19.12
C TYR A 800 -22.90 -4.20 20.17
N ILE A 801 -21.68 -3.93 19.70
CA ILE A 801 -20.61 -3.31 20.47
C ILE A 801 -20.28 -1.96 19.83
N SER A 802 -20.27 -0.91 20.64
CA SER A 802 -19.84 0.44 20.28
C SER A 802 -18.34 0.58 20.51
N MET A 803 -17.57 0.63 19.44
CA MET A 803 -16.16 1.03 19.44
C MET A 803 -16.09 2.56 19.33
N THR A 804 -15.06 3.16 19.92
CA THR A 804 -14.85 4.63 19.94
C THR A 804 -13.58 4.99 19.19
N LYS A 805 -13.57 6.17 18.58
CA LYS A 805 -12.42 6.69 17.85
C LYS A 805 -11.14 6.74 18.71
N ASP A 806 -10.08 6.23 18.12
CA ASP A 806 -8.67 6.37 18.48
C ASP A 806 -8.03 7.14 17.31
N SER A 807 -7.35 8.26 17.57
CA SER A 807 -6.92 9.18 16.49
C SER A 807 -5.52 8.92 15.96
N ASP A 808 -4.72 8.14 16.67
CA ASP A 808 -3.29 7.94 16.36
C ASP A 808 -2.88 6.46 16.37
N GLY A 809 -3.65 5.60 17.04
CA GLY A 809 -3.58 4.14 16.97
C GLY A 809 -2.82 3.48 18.12
N ASP A 810 -2.56 4.19 19.21
CA ASP A 810 -1.80 3.66 20.35
C ASP A 810 -2.57 2.61 21.18
N GLY A 811 -3.89 2.51 20.99
CA GLY A 811 -4.80 1.61 21.72
C GLY A 811 -5.66 2.29 22.80
N PHE A 812 -5.56 3.61 22.99
CA PHE A 812 -6.38 4.42 23.89
C PHE A 812 -7.33 5.33 23.10
N ASN A 813 -8.65 5.17 23.29
CA ASN A 813 -9.60 6.09 22.66
C ASN A 813 -9.43 7.53 23.18
N ASN A 814 -9.75 8.51 22.33
CA ASN A 814 -9.60 9.96 22.55
C ASN A 814 -10.25 10.51 23.83
N SER A 815 -11.10 9.74 24.51
CA SER A 815 -11.80 10.16 25.73
C SER A 815 -11.08 9.77 27.03
N VAL A 816 -10.06 8.92 26.94
CA VAL A 816 -9.23 8.45 28.07
C VAL A 816 -7.73 8.61 27.85
N ASP A 817 -7.29 8.72 26.60
CA ASP A 817 -5.95 9.17 26.21
C ASP A 817 -5.59 10.54 26.84
N ALA A 818 -4.33 10.69 27.23
CA ALA A 818 -3.74 11.91 27.80
C ALA A 818 -2.65 12.55 26.92
N CYS A 819 -2.14 11.86 25.90
CA CYS A 819 -1.03 12.26 25.03
C CYS A 819 -1.36 12.12 23.53
N PRO A 820 -2.43 12.78 23.03
CA PRO A 820 -2.87 12.61 21.65
C PRO A 820 -1.80 13.00 20.63
N LEU A 821 -1.79 12.27 19.52
CA LEU A 821 -0.76 12.24 18.46
C LEU A 821 0.51 11.44 18.84
N THR A 822 0.35 10.34 19.58
CA THR A 822 1.42 9.35 19.75
C THR A 822 1.74 8.67 18.41
N ASP A 823 3.02 8.44 18.11
CA ASP A 823 3.38 7.64 16.93
C ASP A 823 2.96 6.18 17.14
N ILE A 824 2.20 5.61 16.19
CA ILE A 824 1.66 4.24 16.20
C ILE A 824 2.71 3.11 16.32
N GLN A 825 4.01 3.44 16.30
CA GLN A 825 5.11 2.49 16.55
C GLN A 825 5.74 2.64 17.95
N TRP A 826 5.31 3.60 18.76
CA TRP A 826 5.83 3.84 20.11
C TRP A 826 5.12 2.94 21.14
N VAL A 827 5.73 2.80 22.33
CA VAL A 827 5.19 1.97 23.41
C VAL A 827 4.66 2.88 24.51
N VAL A 828 3.34 2.88 24.67
CA VAL A 828 2.64 3.75 25.62
C VAL A 828 2.43 3.11 27.00
N ASP A 829 2.17 3.96 27.99
CA ASP A 829 1.96 3.62 29.39
C ASP A 829 0.49 3.28 29.72
N GLU A 830 0.04 3.45 30.97
CA GLU A 830 -1.38 3.25 31.35
C GLU A 830 -2.30 4.45 31.04
N THR A 831 -1.82 5.46 30.29
CA THR A 831 -2.53 6.70 29.95
C THR A 831 -2.42 7.17 28.48
N GLY A 832 -1.79 6.37 27.60
CA GLY A 832 -1.56 6.73 26.19
C GLY A 832 -0.27 7.51 25.91
N CYS A 833 0.59 7.67 26.92
CA CYS A 833 1.84 8.43 26.79
C CYS A 833 3.05 7.51 26.59
N SER A 834 3.89 7.78 25.58
CA SER A 834 5.26 7.23 25.50
C SER A 834 6.19 7.85 26.56
N GLU A 835 7.35 7.24 26.82
CA GLU A 835 8.39 7.85 27.69
C GLU A 835 8.89 9.19 27.10
N GLU A 836 8.84 9.32 25.77
CA GLU A 836 9.21 10.51 24.99
C GLU A 836 8.21 11.67 25.11
N GLN A 837 6.90 11.43 25.28
CA GLN A 837 5.86 12.46 25.38
C GLN A 837 5.63 13.02 26.79
N LEU A 838 6.20 12.40 27.82
CA LEU A 838 6.07 12.89 29.19
C LEU A 838 6.77 14.26 29.38
N ASP A 839 6.38 14.96 30.45
CA ASP A 839 6.97 16.21 30.94
C ASP A 839 7.54 15.89 32.33
N ASP A 840 8.84 15.54 32.39
CA ASP A 840 9.48 14.98 33.60
C ASP A 840 9.74 16.06 34.69
N ASP A 841 9.95 17.32 34.32
CA ASP A 841 10.25 18.41 35.27
C ASP A 841 9.06 19.33 35.59
N GLY A 842 8.06 19.42 34.71
CA GLY A 842 6.81 20.13 34.88
C GLY A 842 6.79 21.56 34.33
N ASP A 843 7.68 21.94 33.41
CA ASP A 843 7.68 23.26 32.77
C ASP A 843 6.53 23.45 31.76
N GLY A 844 6.11 22.38 31.07
CA GLY A 844 5.08 22.35 30.03
C GLY A 844 5.57 21.96 28.63
N VAL A 845 6.82 21.53 28.46
CA VAL A 845 7.41 20.99 27.23
C VAL A 845 7.71 19.50 27.42
N ALA A 846 7.46 18.69 26.38
CA ALA A 846 7.66 17.24 26.46
C ALA A 846 9.13 16.83 26.26
N ASN A 847 9.55 15.74 26.91
CA ASN A 847 10.90 15.19 26.96
C ASN A 847 11.59 15.03 25.57
N PHE A 848 10.82 14.85 24.48
CA PHE A 848 11.36 14.74 23.12
C PHE A 848 11.68 16.08 22.42
N VAL A 849 11.20 17.20 22.97
CA VAL A 849 11.43 18.57 22.49
C VAL A 849 12.29 19.36 23.48
N ASP A 850 12.15 19.07 24.77
CA ASP A 850 12.90 19.72 25.85
C ASP A 850 14.42 19.46 25.75
N LEU A 851 15.19 20.54 25.69
CA LEU A 851 16.65 20.56 25.69
C LEU A 851 17.23 20.88 27.08
N CYS A 852 16.39 21.10 28.09
CA CYS A 852 16.71 21.81 29.32
C CYS A 852 16.38 21.10 30.65
N VAL A 853 15.64 19.97 30.65
CA VAL A 853 15.58 18.76 31.52
C VAL A 853 15.66 18.86 33.07
N ASP A 854 15.79 20.05 33.61
CA ASP A 854 15.85 20.42 35.03
C ASP A 854 15.16 21.81 35.21
N SER A 855 14.26 22.16 34.28
CA SER A 855 13.60 23.46 34.17
C SER A 855 12.62 23.72 35.33
N PRO A 856 12.62 24.93 35.92
CA PRO A 856 11.74 25.19 37.07
C PRO A 856 10.25 25.33 36.69
N ALA A 857 9.50 24.24 36.80
CA ALA A 857 8.03 24.15 36.65
C ALA A 857 7.25 25.45 36.94
N GLY A 858 6.61 26.02 35.91
CA GLY A 858 5.82 27.25 35.99
C GLY A 858 6.61 28.57 35.95
N VAL A 859 7.90 28.54 35.61
CA VAL A 859 8.62 29.67 35.00
C VAL A 859 8.29 29.71 33.50
N SER A 860 8.59 30.82 32.81
CA SER A 860 8.42 30.88 31.35
C SER A 860 9.62 30.24 30.67
N THR A 861 9.34 29.29 29.78
CA THR A 861 10.28 28.64 28.87
C THR A 861 9.98 29.00 27.42
N ASP A 862 10.87 28.61 26.51
CA ASP A 862 10.69 28.73 25.06
C ASP A 862 10.10 27.44 24.46
N GLU A 863 10.15 27.31 23.13
CA GLU A 863 9.69 26.08 22.45
C GLU A 863 10.59 24.85 22.68
N ASN A 864 11.73 24.99 23.38
CA ASN A 864 12.72 23.96 23.66
C ASN A 864 12.87 23.67 25.16
N GLY A 865 11.92 24.10 26.00
CA GLY A 865 11.91 23.85 27.45
C GLY A 865 12.89 24.70 28.27
N CYS A 866 13.57 25.69 27.66
CA CYS A 866 14.61 26.46 28.33
C CYS A 866 14.09 27.78 28.93
N THR A 867 14.33 28.02 30.23
CA THR A 867 14.02 29.34 30.81
C THR A 867 15.10 30.36 30.45
N GLU A 868 14.71 31.64 30.51
CA GLU A 868 15.60 32.79 30.36
C GLU A 868 16.91 32.64 31.15
N GLY A 869 16.84 32.18 32.40
CA GLY A 869 18.01 32.03 33.29
C GLY A 869 18.87 30.78 33.06
N GLN A 870 18.49 29.90 32.11
CA GLN A 870 19.36 28.85 31.57
C GLN A 870 20.13 29.34 30.34
N VAL A 871 19.51 30.22 29.52
CA VAL A 871 20.12 30.71 28.27
C VAL A 871 20.92 32.01 28.42
N ASP A 872 20.59 32.87 29.39
CA ASP A 872 21.26 34.14 29.71
C ASP A 872 21.34 34.28 31.25
N GLU A 873 22.53 34.14 31.85
CA GLU A 873 22.67 34.19 33.33
C GLU A 873 22.56 35.62 33.91
N ASP A 874 22.86 36.67 33.15
CA ASP A 874 22.95 38.05 33.66
C ASP A 874 21.92 39.06 33.07
N PHE A 875 21.13 38.59 32.11
CA PHE A 875 19.98 39.24 31.48
C PHE A 875 20.38 40.48 30.66
N ASP A 876 21.44 40.39 29.86
CA ASP A 876 21.89 41.45 28.95
C ASP A 876 21.36 41.32 27.51
N GLY A 877 20.88 40.13 27.11
CA GLY A 877 20.28 39.83 25.80
C GLY A 877 21.19 39.08 24.81
N ILE A 878 22.37 38.65 25.26
CA ILE A 878 23.28 37.75 24.52
C ILE A 878 23.27 36.38 25.22
N CYS A 879 23.24 35.28 24.46
CA CYS A 879 23.13 33.95 25.04
C CYS A 879 24.47 33.44 25.62
N ASN A 880 24.41 32.64 26.67
CA ASN A 880 25.52 31.87 27.23
C ASN A 880 26.24 31.05 26.13
N ASP A 881 27.56 30.89 26.21
CA ASP A 881 28.39 30.22 25.17
C ASP A 881 28.01 28.74 24.91
N ASP A 882 27.33 28.10 25.87
CA ASP A 882 26.82 26.72 25.80
C ASP A 882 25.26 26.69 25.91
N ALA A 883 24.54 27.77 25.55
CA ALA A 883 23.07 27.84 25.63
C ALA A 883 22.39 26.78 24.71
N PRO A 884 21.39 26.00 25.20
CA PRO A 884 20.72 25.00 24.36
C PRO A 884 19.76 25.61 23.31
N SER A 885 19.24 26.81 23.56
CA SER A 885 18.35 27.56 22.67
C SER A 885 18.46 29.08 22.93
N ASP A 886 17.72 29.89 22.16
CA ASP A 886 17.66 31.36 22.29
C ASP A 886 16.71 31.83 23.43
N GLY A 887 15.91 30.92 24.01
CA GLY A 887 15.05 31.17 25.17
C GLY A 887 13.91 32.20 25.01
N PRO A 888 13.20 32.53 26.12
CA PRO A 888 11.92 33.25 26.07
C PRO A 888 11.96 34.72 25.61
N SER A 889 13.14 35.35 25.53
CA SER A 889 13.31 36.73 25.06
C SER A 889 13.95 36.87 23.67
N ASP A 890 14.26 35.74 23.01
CA ASP A 890 15.13 35.67 21.82
C ASP A 890 16.52 36.30 22.10
N CYS A 891 17.32 35.72 23.01
CA CYS A 891 18.71 36.16 23.19
C CYS A 891 19.51 35.93 21.89
N THR A 892 20.57 36.72 21.63
CA THR A 892 21.25 36.65 20.33
C THR A 892 22.78 36.66 20.39
N GLY A 893 23.38 35.54 19.98
CA GLY A 893 24.83 35.39 19.83
C GLY A 893 25.50 34.81 21.08
N GLU A 894 26.82 34.59 20.98
CA GLU A 894 27.64 33.96 22.03
C GLU A 894 28.24 35.03 22.98
N ASP A 895 27.84 35.04 24.25
CA ASP A 895 28.43 35.90 25.28
C ASP A 895 29.86 35.47 25.62
N LYS A 896 30.77 36.44 25.65
CA LYS A 896 32.19 36.26 25.98
C LYS A 896 32.58 37.00 27.27
N CYS A 897 31.63 37.62 27.95
CA CYS A 897 31.81 38.54 29.07
C CYS A 897 30.88 38.27 30.28
N PRO A 898 30.59 37.01 30.67
CA PRO A 898 29.50 36.68 31.59
C PRO A 898 29.64 37.30 32.98
N GLY A 899 28.52 37.78 33.52
CA GLY A 899 28.46 38.59 34.73
C GLY A 899 28.49 40.11 34.44
N THR A 900 28.13 40.52 33.21
CA THR A 900 27.82 41.90 32.88
C THR A 900 26.68 42.42 33.78
N SER A 901 26.72 43.70 34.13
CA SER A 901 25.69 44.27 35.01
C SER A 901 24.45 44.65 34.21
N THR A 902 23.38 43.86 34.35
CA THR A 902 22.05 44.03 33.72
C THR A 902 21.68 45.50 33.47
N GLY A 903 21.50 45.87 32.20
CA GLY A 903 21.14 47.23 31.77
C GLY A 903 22.30 48.24 31.62
N VAL A 904 23.55 47.77 31.61
CA VAL A 904 24.71 48.49 31.06
C VAL A 904 24.68 48.42 29.52
N SER A 905 25.41 49.31 28.83
CA SER A 905 25.55 49.24 27.37
C SER A 905 26.69 48.30 26.98
N ILE A 906 26.35 47.26 26.23
CA ILE A 906 27.23 46.20 25.72
C ILE A 906 27.55 46.38 24.24
N ASP A 907 28.45 45.54 23.72
CA ASP A 907 28.64 45.29 22.29
C ASP A 907 27.94 44.00 21.83
N SER A 908 28.41 43.38 20.73
CA SER A 908 27.83 42.14 20.18
C SER A 908 28.25 40.85 20.87
N ASN A 909 29.05 40.94 21.95
CA ASN A 909 29.68 39.79 22.61
C ASN A 909 29.40 39.78 24.13
N GLY A 910 28.33 40.46 24.58
CA GLY A 910 28.00 40.72 26.01
C GLY A 910 28.95 41.69 26.73
N CYS A 911 29.98 42.19 26.06
CA CYS A 911 31.02 42.97 26.71
C CYS A 911 30.63 44.45 26.86
N SER A 912 30.51 44.93 28.09
CA SER A 912 30.42 46.38 28.33
C SER A 912 31.73 47.10 27.97
N TRP A 913 31.67 48.42 27.76
CA TRP A 913 32.86 49.22 27.43
C TRP A 913 34.04 49.01 28.40
N ALA A 914 33.78 48.70 29.68
CA ALA A 914 34.83 48.47 30.66
C ALA A 914 35.42 47.05 30.65
N GLN A 915 34.76 46.08 30.01
CA GLN A 915 35.26 44.70 29.80
C GLN A 915 35.95 44.54 28.44
N GLN A 916 35.70 45.46 27.49
CA GLN A 916 36.36 45.49 26.18
C GLN A 916 37.86 45.85 26.29
N ASP A 917 38.67 45.24 25.42
CA ASP A 917 40.06 45.62 25.12
C ASP A 917 40.05 46.37 23.77
N SER A 918 40.31 47.68 23.78
CA SER A 918 40.14 48.54 22.59
C SER A 918 41.31 48.51 21.59
N ASP A 919 42.52 48.19 22.05
CA ASP A 919 43.73 48.27 21.22
C ASP A 919 44.39 46.91 20.97
N GLY A 920 44.00 45.88 21.74
CA GLY A 920 44.34 44.48 21.58
C GLY A 920 45.60 44.06 22.34
N ASP A 921 45.96 44.75 23.42
CA ASP A 921 47.18 44.46 24.19
C ASP A 921 47.01 43.43 25.33
N GLY A 922 45.77 43.14 25.72
CA GLY A 922 45.40 42.18 26.77
C GLY A 922 44.94 42.80 28.10
N VAL A 923 44.82 44.13 28.20
CA VAL A 923 44.24 44.84 29.35
C VAL A 923 42.88 45.45 28.97
N ASP A 924 41.87 45.31 29.82
CA ASP A 924 40.56 45.93 29.58
C ASP A 924 40.59 47.46 29.76
N ASN A 925 39.69 48.16 29.06
CA ASN A 925 39.53 49.62 29.12
C ASN A 925 39.24 50.18 30.53
N GLY A 926 38.81 49.32 31.47
CA GLY A 926 38.56 49.68 32.87
C GLY A 926 39.85 49.75 33.70
N ASN A 927 40.89 49.03 33.30
CA ASN A 927 42.17 48.89 33.98
C ASN A 927 43.37 49.49 33.21
N ASP A 928 43.23 49.74 31.91
CA ASP A 928 44.23 50.43 31.08
C ASP A 928 44.51 51.88 31.55
N LEU A 929 45.80 52.27 31.50
CA LEU A 929 46.29 53.63 31.77
C LEU A 929 46.98 54.28 30.55
N CYS A 930 47.13 53.56 29.43
CA CYS A 930 47.91 53.89 28.26
C CYS A 930 47.12 53.61 26.97
N GLU A 931 46.25 54.57 26.57
CA GLU A 931 45.30 54.63 25.43
C GLU A 931 45.71 54.00 24.07
N TYR A 932 46.97 53.61 23.87
CA TYR A 932 47.46 52.68 22.83
C TYR A 932 48.86 52.15 23.18
N THR A 933 49.08 50.86 23.01
CA THR A 933 50.40 50.20 22.99
C THR A 933 51.06 50.38 21.61
N GLU A 934 52.25 51.02 21.53
CA GLU A 934 52.97 51.17 20.24
C GLU A 934 53.81 49.94 19.84
N ILE A 935 53.94 48.94 20.71
CA ILE A 935 54.64 47.68 20.43
C ILE A 935 53.70 46.51 20.80
N PRO A 936 52.95 45.95 19.83
CA PRO A 936 51.99 44.88 20.09
C PRO A 936 52.60 43.69 20.84
N GLY A 937 51.99 43.31 21.96
CA GLY A 937 52.46 42.23 22.84
C GLY A 937 53.63 42.60 23.77
N ASP A 938 53.87 43.88 24.01
CA ASP A 938 54.92 44.43 24.90
C ASP A 938 54.32 45.35 25.98
N ALA A 939 53.00 45.28 26.22
CA ALA A 939 52.30 45.98 27.28
C ALA A 939 52.69 45.45 28.67
N ASP A 940 52.47 46.27 29.70
CA ASP A 940 52.52 45.83 31.10
C ASP A 940 51.12 45.69 31.71
N ALA A 941 51.03 45.44 33.01
CA ALA A 941 49.75 45.26 33.71
C ALA A 941 48.88 46.55 33.83
N ASN A 942 49.23 47.62 33.10
CA ASN A 942 48.50 48.87 33.00
C ASN A 942 48.37 49.34 31.52
N GLY A 943 48.60 48.47 30.53
CA GLY A 943 48.53 48.77 29.09
C GLY A 943 49.74 49.51 28.50
N CYS A 944 50.84 49.66 29.26
CA CYS A 944 51.93 50.54 28.85
C CYS A 944 53.13 49.79 28.22
N ASP A 945 53.51 50.13 26.99
CA ASP A 945 54.66 49.52 26.29
C ASP A 945 56.02 50.10 26.72
N ARG A 946 57.12 49.40 26.47
CA ARG A 946 58.48 49.82 26.92
C ARG A 946 59.04 51.09 26.25
N LYS A 947 58.40 51.67 25.23
CA LYS A 947 58.67 53.05 24.78
C LYS A 947 57.99 54.09 25.67
N GLN A 948 56.98 53.70 26.44
CA GLN A 948 56.19 54.56 27.32
C GLN A 948 56.66 54.43 28.77
N ARG A 949 57.13 53.23 29.16
CA ARG A 949 57.77 52.93 30.46
C ARG A 949 59.19 53.53 30.55
N ASP A 950 59.52 54.00 31.76
CA ASP A 950 60.83 54.47 32.23
C ASP A 950 61.02 53.85 33.62
N SER A 951 61.60 52.64 33.63
CA SER A 951 61.55 51.71 34.77
C SER A 951 62.56 52.04 35.87
N ASP A 952 63.73 52.61 35.52
CA ASP A 952 64.75 53.01 36.49
C ASP A 952 64.75 54.53 36.80
N GLN A 953 64.07 55.34 36.00
CA GLN A 953 63.93 56.80 36.12
C GLN A 953 65.22 57.59 35.84
N ASP A 954 66.08 57.09 34.95
CA ASP A 954 67.20 57.85 34.37
C ASP A 954 66.77 58.88 33.30
N SER A 955 65.51 58.81 32.83
CA SER A 955 64.88 59.59 31.74
C SER A 955 65.13 59.10 30.31
N ILE A 956 65.59 57.86 30.13
CA ILE A 956 65.60 57.11 28.87
C ILE A 956 64.62 55.93 28.98
N ASN A 957 63.48 56.05 28.30
CA ASN A 957 62.45 55.02 28.29
C ASN A 957 63.00 53.65 27.83
N ASP A 958 62.57 52.57 28.47
CA ASP A 958 63.15 51.21 28.46
C ASP A 958 63.50 50.63 27.08
N TYR A 959 62.85 51.08 26.00
CA TYR A 959 63.17 50.70 24.62
C TYR A 959 64.54 51.21 24.12
N TRP A 960 65.01 52.34 24.64
CA TRP A 960 66.23 53.03 24.19
C TRP A 960 67.39 52.96 25.18
N ASP A 961 67.13 52.52 26.41
CA ASP A 961 68.16 52.24 27.39
C ASP A 961 68.90 50.92 27.07
N ALA A 962 70.18 50.86 27.44
CA ALA A 962 71.03 49.68 27.34
C ALA A 962 71.67 49.31 28.70
N CYS A 963 71.23 49.93 29.78
CA CYS A 963 71.87 49.92 31.10
C CYS A 963 70.87 49.83 32.28
N GLU A 964 69.73 49.13 32.07
CA GLU A 964 68.48 48.78 32.83
C GLU A 964 68.34 49.00 34.36
N ALA A 965 69.32 49.58 35.04
CA ALA A 965 69.41 49.77 36.48
C ALA A 965 70.40 50.92 36.83
N THR A 966 70.37 51.99 36.06
CA THR A 966 71.14 53.21 36.31
C THR A 966 70.58 53.94 37.53
N ALA A 967 71.48 54.53 38.33
CA ALA A 967 71.07 55.23 39.54
C ALA A 967 70.47 56.60 39.21
N ILE A 968 69.19 56.81 39.54
CA ILE A 968 68.43 58.07 39.37
C ILE A 968 69.30 59.31 39.61
N GLY A 969 69.56 60.06 38.53
CA GLY A 969 70.37 61.29 38.56
C GLY A 969 71.89 61.10 38.41
N ALA A 970 72.36 59.94 37.95
CA ALA A 970 73.71 59.75 37.42
C ALA A 970 73.94 60.61 36.15
N GLU A 971 75.21 60.85 35.80
CA GLU A 971 75.55 61.31 34.44
C GLU A 971 75.65 60.08 33.53
N ILE A 972 74.79 60.06 32.51
CA ILE A 972 74.64 58.98 31.53
C ILE A 972 75.13 59.43 30.15
N ASP A 973 75.47 58.46 29.29
CA ASP A 973 75.64 58.71 27.87
C ASP A 973 74.29 58.61 27.10
N LYS A 974 74.32 58.27 25.81
CA LYS A 974 73.12 58.20 24.96
C LYS A 974 72.45 56.83 24.94
N SER A 975 72.88 55.92 25.79
CA SER A 975 72.39 54.55 25.93
C SER A 975 72.13 54.21 27.40
N GLY A 976 71.81 55.22 28.22
CA GLY A 976 71.54 55.13 29.67
C GLY A 976 72.75 54.78 30.55
N CYS A 977 73.91 54.55 29.97
CA CYS A 977 75.07 54.01 30.70
C CYS A 977 75.91 55.09 31.38
N SER A 978 76.21 54.89 32.67
CA SER A 978 77.19 55.67 33.44
C SER A 978 78.57 54.99 33.48
N ASP A 979 79.61 55.76 33.81
CA ASP A 979 81.01 55.27 33.80
C ASP A 979 81.23 54.02 34.67
N LEU A 980 80.56 53.93 35.82
CA LEU A 980 80.70 52.81 36.77
C LEU A 980 80.14 51.48 36.23
N GLN A 981 79.25 51.51 35.23
CA GLN A 981 78.72 50.31 34.56
C GLN A 981 79.67 49.80 33.46
N VAL A 982 80.51 50.67 32.88
CA VAL A 982 81.38 50.34 31.73
C VAL A 982 82.87 50.17 32.10
N ASP A 983 83.32 50.76 33.20
CA ASP A 983 84.68 50.71 33.74
C ASP A 983 84.60 50.53 35.27
N THR A 984 84.85 49.30 35.75
CA THR A 984 84.53 48.92 37.14
C THR A 984 85.56 49.39 38.16
N ASP A 985 86.85 49.22 37.87
CA ASP A 985 87.97 49.62 38.74
C ASP A 985 88.64 50.95 38.35
N MET A 986 88.08 51.65 37.34
CA MET A 986 88.37 53.05 36.98
C MET A 986 89.82 53.28 36.52
N ASP A 987 90.35 52.35 35.74
CA ASP A 987 91.69 52.45 35.14
C ASP A 987 91.69 53.03 33.71
N LEU A 988 90.50 53.28 33.15
CA LEU A 988 90.20 53.75 31.78
C LEU A 988 90.27 52.68 30.68
N VAL A 989 90.35 51.40 31.04
CA VAL A 989 90.09 50.25 30.16
C VAL A 989 88.66 49.75 30.37
N CYS A 990 87.91 49.52 29.29
CA CYS A 990 86.51 49.10 29.44
C CYS A 990 86.41 47.65 29.94
N ASN A 991 85.39 47.38 30.76
CA ASN A 991 84.87 46.04 31.00
C ASN A 991 84.68 45.33 29.65
N ARG A 992 85.14 44.07 29.51
CA ARG A 992 85.15 43.34 28.23
C ARG A 992 83.83 43.40 27.45
N ASP A 993 82.73 43.32 28.18
CA ASP A 993 81.38 43.20 27.64
C ASP A 993 80.54 44.48 27.90
N ALA A 994 81.19 45.65 28.04
CA ALA A 994 80.54 46.93 28.28
C ALA A 994 79.59 47.34 27.13
N PRO A 995 78.34 47.76 27.41
CA PRO A 995 77.37 48.17 26.38
C PRO A 995 77.73 49.48 25.68
N SER A 996 78.49 50.37 26.34
CA SER A 996 78.97 51.62 25.77
C SER A 996 80.40 51.96 26.26
N GLN A 997 80.90 53.17 25.97
CA GLN A 997 82.17 53.68 26.50
C GLN A 997 82.00 54.63 27.69
N GLY A 998 80.75 54.90 28.11
CA GLY A 998 80.39 55.82 29.19
C GLY A 998 80.71 57.30 28.92
N PRO A 999 80.26 58.22 29.79
CA PRO A 999 80.59 59.65 29.75
C PRO A 999 82.10 59.97 29.65
N SER A 1000 82.96 59.19 30.31
CA SER A 1000 84.42 59.38 30.35
C SER A 1000 85.17 58.69 29.19
N ASN A 1001 84.49 57.87 28.39
CA ASN A 1001 85.00 57.26 27.16
C ASN A 1001 86.21 56.31 27.38
N CYS A 1002 86.02 55.21 28.11
CA CYS A 1002 87.04 54.16 28.33
C CYS A 1002 87.56 53.54 27.00
N THR A 1003 88.70 52.84 27.05
CA THR A 1003 89.41 52.35 25.84
C THR A 1003 90.01 50.96 25.98
N SER A 1004 89.89 50.12 24.94
CA SER A 1004 90.34 48.70 24.94
C SER A 1004 89.48 47.79 25.81
N ILE A 1005 89.80 46.50 25.84
CA ILE A 1005 89.13 45.46 26.63
C ILE A 1005 90.05 45.04 27.76
N ASP A 1006 89.55 45.05 28.99
CA ASP A 1006 90.33 44.58 30.14
C ASP A 1006 90.34 43.05 30.23
N THR A 1007 91.52 42.50 30.54
CA THR A 1007 91.80 41.08 30.76
C THR A 1007 92.16 40.78 32.24
N CYS A 1008 92.40 41.80 33.06
CA CYS A 1008 92.68 41.73 34.50
C CYS A 1008 91.78 42.66 35.37
N PRO A 1009 90.43 42.59 35.27
CA PRO A 1009 89.44 43.56 35.82
C PRO A 1009 89.22 43.51 37.32
N ASN A 1010 90.31 43.42 38.08
CA ASN A 1010 90.41 43.53 39.53
C ASN A 1010 91.80 44.11 39.87
N THR A 1011 92.33 45.02 39.05
CA THR A 1011 93.63 45.64 39.31
C THR A 1011 93.47 46.66 40.44
N VAL A 1012 94.47 46.72 41.34
CA VAL A 1012 94.41 47.63 42.48
C VAL A 1012 94.53 49.06 41.96
N LEU A 1013 93.43 49.82 42.10
CA LEU A 1013 93.31 51.23 41.73
C LEU A 1013 94.63 52.00 41.85
N ASN A 1014 95.11 52.52 40.73
CA ASN A 1014 96.36 53.31 40.59
C ASN A 1014 97.69 52.51 40.62
N GLU A 1015 97.68 51.18 40.42
CA GLU A 1015 98.85 50.44 39.90
C GLU A 1015 99.05 50.70 38.39
N SER A 1016 100.26 50.46 37.86
CA SER A 1016 100.56 50.64 36.43
C SER A 1016 100.39 49.33 35.66
N VAL A 1017 99.34 49.27 34.84
CA VAL A 1017 98.99 48.14 33.97
C VAL A 1017 99.77 48.11 32.65
N ASP A 1018 99.73 46.98 31.94
CA ASP A 1018 100.02 46.91 30.50
C ASP A 1018 98.76 47.08 29.63
N GLU A 1019 98.89 46.90 28.31
CA GLU A 1019 97.82 47.12 27.33
C GLU A 1019 96.60 46.18 27.44
N ASN A 1020 96.60 45.28 28.43
CA ASN A 1020 95.52 44.33 28.73
C ASN A 1020 95.01 44.44 30.20
N GLY A 1021 95.36 45.53 30.91
CA GLY A 1021 94.95 45.80 32.29
C GLY A 1021 95.73 45.07 33.39
N CYS A 1022 96.81 44.35 33.04
CA CYS A 1022 97.52 43.45 33.98
C CYS A 1022 98.78 44.08 34.61
N SER A 1023 98.97 43.87 35.92
CA SER A 1023 100.11 44.27 36.75
C SER A 1023 101.22 43.19 36.81
N TRP A 1024 102.47 43.58 37.07
CA TRP A 1024 103.62 42.65 37.16
C TRP A 1024 103.41 41.53 38.19
N ASN A 1025 102.66 41.80 39.26
CA ASN A 1025 102.36 40.82 40.32
C ASN A 1025 101.48 39.63 39.84
N GLN A 1026 100.80 39.75 38.70
CA GLN A 1026 99.86 38.77 38.15
C GLN A 1026 100.51 37.90 37.03
N ARG A 1027 101.85 37.92 36.91
CA ARG A 1027 102.61 37.20 35.86
C ARG A 1027 103.38 36.02 36.43
N ASP A 1028 103.49 34.97 35.61
CA ASP A 1028 104.33 33.78 35.80
C ASP A 1028 105.29 33.75 34.60
N ASP A 1029 106.58 34.01 34.85
CA ASP A 1029 107.58 34.19 33.79
C ASP A 1029 108.43 32.93 33.49
N ASP A 1030 108.43 31.89 34.34
CA ASP A 1030 109.19 30.63 34.13
C ASP A 1030 108.33 29.36 33.97
N MET A 1031 107.01 29.48 34.20
CA MET A 1031 105.96 28.50 33.90
C MET A 1031 106.00 27.23 34.77
N ASP A 1032 106.48 27.33 36.02
CA ASP A 1032 106.31 26.26 37.02
C ASP A 1032 104.89 26.21 37.62
N GLY A 1033 104.10 27.30 37.46
CA GLY A 1033 102.74 27.47 37.96
C GLY A 1033 102.60 28.41 39.16
N ILE A 1034 103.69 29.01 39.66
CA ILE A 1034 103.71 29.94 40.78
C ILE A 1034 104.05 31.36 40.28
N PHE A 1035 103.08 32.29 40.33
CA PHE A 1035 103.31 33.69 39.95
C PHE A 1035 104.54 34.30 40.64
N ASN A 1036 105.28 35.15 39.92
CA ASN A 1036 106.56 35.80 40.26
C ASN A 1036 106.70 36.36 41.71
N LYS A 1037 105.56 36.67 42.35
CA LYS A 1037 105.45 37.23 43.70
C LYS A 1037 105.65 36.19 44.82
N PHE A 1038 105.48 34.90 44.53
CA PHE A 1038 105.37 33.82 45.53
C PHE A 1038 106.45 32.75 45.44
N ASP A 1039 107.18 32.67 44.32
CA ASP A 1039 108.32 31.78 44.16
C ASP A 1039 109.59 32.30 44.87
N LEU A 1040 110.37 31.36 45.46
CA LEU A 1040 111.65 31.60 46.12
C LEU A 1040 112.84 30.88 45.43
N CYS A 1041 112.57 30.08 44.41
CA CYS A 1041 113.48 29.14 43.75
C CYS A 1041 113.26 29.16 42.20
N PRO A 1042 113.51 30.31 41.52
CA PRO A 1042 113.01 30.66 40.16
C PRO A 1042 113.73 29.95 39.00
N ASN A 1043 113.79 28.62 39.01
CA ASN A 1043 114.28 27.73 37.95
C ASN A 1043 113.83 26.26 38.22
N THR A 1044 112.70 26.04 38.89
CA THR A 1044 112.32 24.71 39.40
C THR A 1044 111.38 23.97 38.43
N LEU A 1045 111.56 22.65 38.29
CA LEU A 1045 110.74 21.84 37.38
C LEU A 1045 109.45 21.38 38.07
N ALA A 1046 108.31 21.76 37.50
CA ALA A 1046 106.96 21.60 38.03
C ALA A 1046 106.62 20.21 38.59
N ASP A 1047 107.16 19.12 38.02
CA ASP A 1047 106.96 17.74 38.48
C ASP A 1047 107.38 17.47 39.95
N SER A 1048 108.06 18.40 40.62
CA SER A 1048 108.53 18.23 42.00
C SER A 1048 108.62 19.52 42.85
N VAL A 1049 107.86 20.56 42.49
CA VAL A 1049 107.87 21.85 43.20
C VAL A 1049 106.87 21.89 44.37
N ALA A 1050 107.24 22.52 45.49
CA ALA A 1050 106.34 22.82 46.61
C ALA A 1050 105.79 24.27 46.51
N PRO A 1051 104.74 24.66 47.27
CA PRO A 1051 104.08 25.96 47.14
C PRO A 1051 104.93 27.22 47.48
N ASN A 1052 106.23 27.07 47.69
CA ASN A 1052 107.21 28.14 47.88
C ASN A 1052 108.31 28.12 46.78
N GLY A 1053 108.12 27.35 45.71
CA GLY A 1053 109.05 27.21 44.59
C GLY A 1053 110.15 26.14 44.75
N CYS A 1054 110.32 25.54 45.94
CA CYS A 1054 111.50 24.71 46.23
C CYS A 1054 111.14 23.21 46.42
N SER A 1055 112.09 22.29 46.25
CA SER A 1055 111.84 20.84 46.38
C SER A 1055 112.22 20.25 47.76
N ALA A 1056 111.62 19.10 48.10
CA ALA A 1056 111.74 18.48 49.43
C ALA A 1056 113.17 18.05 49.85
N TRP A 1057 114.14 17.97 48.93
CA TRP A 1057 115.54 17.66 49.24
C TRP A 1057 116.39 18.91 49.56
N GLN A 1058 115.75 20.06 49.78
CA GLN A 1058 116.41 21.36 49.96
C GLN A 1058 116.04 22.06 51.29
N MET A 1059 115.33 21.41 52.21
CA MET A 1059 114.94 21.98 53.52
C MET A 1059 115.50 21.19 54.72
N ASP A 1060 115.82 21.95 55.77
CA ASP A 1060 116.29 21.56 57.10
C ASP A 1060 115.56 22.51 58.07
N SER A 1061 114.45 22.06 58.67
CA SER A 1061 113.43 22.95 59.23
C SER A 1061 113.68 23.38 60.69
N ASP A 1062 114.32 22.54 61.52
CA ASP A 1062 114.66 22.90 62.91
C ASP A 1062 116.16 23.14 63.14
N GLY A 1063 117.02 22.69 62.22
CA GLY A 1063 118.45 22.98 62.21
C GLY A 1063 119.29 22.21 63.22
N ASP A 1064 118.80 21.07 63.77
CA ASP A 1064 119.62 20.19 64.62
C ASP A 1064 120.79 19.53 63.85
N GLY A 1065 120.67 19.44 62.52
CA GLY A 1065 121.62 18.80 61.61
C GLY A 1065 121.08 17.59 60.85
N VAL A 1066 119.82 17.21 61.03
CA VAL A 1066 119.13 16.11 60.34
C VAL A 1066 117.96 16.64 59.51
N TYR A 1067 118.13 16.66 58.18
CA TYR A 1067 117.07 17.03 57.23
C TYR A 1067 115.75 16.28 57.50
N ASP A 1068 114.63 17.02 57.48
CA ASP A 1068 113.27 16.64 57.89
C ASP A 1068 112.84 15.21 57.51
N ALA A 1069 113.23 14.73 56.32
CA ALA A 1069 112.92 13.41 55.81
C ALA A 1069 113.51 12.22 56.62
N ASN A 1070 114.43 12.48 57.57
CA ASN A 1070 115.07 11.47 58.42
C ASN A 1070 114.84 11.68 59.94
N ASP A 1071 114.03 12.67 60.34
CA ASP A 1071 113.77 12.96 61.75
C ASP A 1071 112.44 12.31 62.23
N GLU A 1072 112.44 11.74 63.44
CA GLU A 1072 111.25 11.19 64.10
C GLU A 1072 110.68 12.12 65.19
N CYS A 1073 111.36 13.22 65.51
CA CYS A 1073 110.99 14.20 66.54
C CYS A 1073 111.36 15.65 66.14
N ALA A 1074 110.81 16.10 65.00
CA ALA A 1074 110.96 17.37 64.25
C ALA A 1074 110.92 18.73 64.99
N ASN A 1075 111.30 18.83 66.27
CA ASN A 1075 111.32 20.02 67.11
C ASN A 1075 112.29 19.80 68.32
N THR A 1076 113.56 19.44 68.09
CA THR A 1076 114.57 19.41 69.18
C THR A 1076 115.20 20.80 69.34
N GLY A 1077 114.58 21.60 70.21
CA GLY A 1077 114.98 22.98 70.45
C GLY A 1077 116.47 23.11 70.83
N ALA A 1078 117.19 23.99 70.12
CA ALA A 1078 118.65 24.13 70.01
C ALA A 1078 119.51 24.31 71.29
N ASN A 1079 118.96 24.11 72.49
CA ASN A 1079 119.72 23.95 73.75
C ASN A 1079 119.63 22.53 74.33
N GLN A 1080 118.90 21.62 73.68
CA GLN A 1080 118.87 20.19 73.96
C GLN A 1080 119.76 19.44 72.95
N ILE A 1081 119.98 18.14 73.19
CA ILE A 1081 120.82 17.28 72.32
C ILE A 1081 119.96 16.13 71.84
N ALA A 1082 119.69 16.08 70.53
CA ALA A 1082 118.99 14.99 69.88
C ALA A 1082 119.70 13.65 70.05
N ASN A 1083 118.92 12.58 70.11
CA ASN A 1083 119.44 11.22 69.90
C ASN A 1083 119.42 10.85 68.41
N ALA A 1084 119.81 9.63 68.05
CA ALA A 1084 119.90 9.16 66.65
C ALA A 1084 118.55 8.99 65.90
N LYS A 1085 117.47 9.58 66.42
CA LYS A 1085 116.11 9.71 65.87
C LYS A 1085 115.53 11.13 66.09
N GLY A 1086 116.37 12.11 66.43
CA GLY A 1086 115.97 13.49 66.74
C GLY A 1086 115.33 13.74 68.12
N CYS A 1087 114.99 12.71 68.90
CA CYS A 1087 114.09 12.88 70.07
C CYS A 1087 114.73 13.34 71.39
N SER A 1088 113.93 14.06 72.20
CA SER A 1088 114.17 14.39 73.62
C SER A 1088 113.35 13.51 74.60
N ASP A 1089 113.69 13.54 75.90
CA ASP A 1089 113.12 12.64 76.92
C ASP A 1089 111.67 12.98 77.37
N GLU A 1090 111.16 14.20 77.17
CA GLU A 1090 109.89 14.65 77.79
C GLU A 1090 108.60 14.42 76.95
N GLN A 1091 108.70 14.04 75.67
CA GLN A 1091 107.63 14.27 74.66
C GLN A 1091 106.57 13.14 74.45
N TYR A 1092 106.39 12.15 75.34
CA TYR A 1092 105.90 10.81 74.94
C TYR A 1092 104.45 10.35 75.34
N GLN A 1093 103.37 11.17 75.45
CA GLN A 1093 101.99 10.69 75.86
C GLN A 1093 100.73 11.52 75.32
N LEU A 1094 99.53 10.90 75.05
CA LEU A 1094 98.08 11.41 74.91
C LEU A 1094 97.36 11.66 73.49
N LYS A 1095 96.01 11.40 73.28
CA LYS A 1095 95.08 11.78 72.08
C LYS A 1095 93.51 11.42 72.09
N GLY A 1096 92.54 12.05 71.31
CA GLY A 1096 90.99 11.84 71.25
C GLY A 1096 90.05 12.51 70.11
N ALA A 1097 88.65 12.39 70.06
CA ALA A 1097 87.63 12.84 68.96
C ALA A 1097 86.03 12.95 69.24
N GLY A 1098 85.08 13.37 68.30
CA GLY A 1098 83.52 13.44 68.40
C GLY A 1098 82.58 14.00 67.21
N SER A 1099 81.17 13.96 67.23
CA SER A 1099 80.10 14.33 66.14
C SER A 1099 78.55 14.48 66.62
N ASP A 1100 77.28 14.67 66.01
CA ASP A 1100 76.46 14.77 64.68
C ASP A 1100 74.91 15.31 64.73
N GLU A 1101 74.18 15.60 63.56
CA GLU A 1101 72.67 15.47 63.08
C GLU A 1101 71.33 16.43 63.17
N ASN A 1102 70.49 16.53 62.05
CA ASN A 1102 68.95 16.62 61.73
C ASN A 1102 67.82 17.80 61.92
N SER A 1103 66.60 17.83 61.20
CA SER A 1103 65.13 18.28 61.60
C SER A 1103 64.08 19.31 60.85
N LEU A 1104 62.73 18.98 60.67
CA LEU A 1104 61.31 19.67 60.78
C LEU A 1104 60.40 20.56 59.74
N THR A 1105 59.18 21.16 60.10
CA THR A 1105 57.83 21.30 59.31
C THR A 1105 56.76 22.53 59.42
N SER A 1106 55.82 22.76 58.43
CA SER A 1106 54.29 23.13 58.47
C SER A 1106 53.56 24.49 58.02
N ASN A 1107 52.31 24.42 57.40
CA ASN A 1107 51.05 25.33 57.35
C ASN A 1107 50.59 26.43 56.27
N MET A 1108 49.45 26.19 55.53
CA MET A 1108 48.14 26.94 55.27
C MET A 1108 47.89 28.38 54.60
N LEU A 1109 47.02 28.53 53.54
CA LEU A 1109 45.90 29.54 53.26
C LEU A 1109 45.29 29.60 51.79
N VAL A 1110 44.54 30.65 51.34
CA VAL A 1110 43.39 30.66 50.32
C VAL A 1110 43.35 31.86 49.30
N TRP A 1111 42.69 31.69 48.12
CA TRP A 1111 41.98 32.65 47.18
C TRP A 1111 42.27 32.53 45.65
N VAL A 1112 41.62 33.35 44.78
CA VAL A 1112 41.13 33.06 43.39
C VAL A 1112 41.64 34.05 42.30
N ALA A 1113 41.39 33.74 41.01
CA ALA A 1113 41.75 34.44 39.74
C ALA A 1113 43.24 34.31 39.31
N GLY A 1114 43.63 34.32 38.02
CA GLY A 1114 42.92 34.61 36.75
C GLY A 1114 43.53 35.86 36.07
N VAL A 1115 44.00 35.86 34.81
CA VAL A 1115 43.97 34.82 33.75
C VAL A 1115 45.16 34.96 32.76
N VAL A 1116 45.64 33.83 32.18
CA VAL A 1116 46.54 33.74 30.98
C VAL A 1116 47.90 34.52 31.15
N VAL A 1117 48.90 34.74 30.27
CA VAL A 1117 49.52 34.13 29.04
C VAL A 1117 50.99 33.74 29.39
N VAL A 1118 51.84 33.02 28.62
CA VAL A 1118 51.69 32.07 27.50
C VAL A 1118 52.30 30.70 27.93
N VAL A 1119 51.71 30.01 28.92
CA VAL A 1119 52.21 28.68 29.33
C VAL A 1119 51.50 27.59 28.54
N LEU A 1120 52.06 27.25 27.37
CA LEU A 1120 51.67 26.03 26.65
C LEU A 1120 52.14 24.77 27.41
N ILE A 1121 51.24 24.29 28.28
CA ILE A 1121 51.12 22.90 28.74
C ILE A 1121 52.36 22.38 29.52
N GLY A 1122 52.47 22.83 30.77
CA GLY A 1122 53.41 22.24 31.75
C GLY A 1122 52.80 21.05 32.53
N LEU A 1123 53.70 20.25 33.14
CA LEU A 1123 53.40 19.18 34.13
C LEU A 1123 52.76 17.90 33.54
N ILE A 1124 53.32 16.68 33.60
CA ILE A 1124 54.40 16.08 34.43
C ILE A 1124 54.03 16.15 35.94
N LEU A 1125 53.66 15.07 36.66
CA LEU A 1125 53.77 13.63 36.36
C LEU A 1125 52.95 12.76 37.36
N MET A 1126 52.46 11.58 36.91
CA MET A 1126 51.96 10.43 37.71
C MET A 1126 50.59 10.60 38.43
N ARG A 1127 49.79 9.54 38.70
CA ARG A 1127 50.17 8.14 38.96
C ARG A 1127 49.05 7.08 38.79
N ARG A 1128 49.39 5.98 38.07
CA ARG A 1128 48.89 4.58 38.19
C ARG A 1128 47.43 4.19 37.79
N ARG A 1129 47.39 3.29 36.81
CA ARG A 1129 46.59 2.03 36.73
C ARG A 1129 45.06 2.09 36.91
N GLY A 1130 44.35 1.85 35.81
CA GLY A 1130 43.02 1.24 35.77
C GLY A 1130 42.74 0.71 34.36
N SER A 1131 42.14 -0.47 34.27
CA SER A 1131 41.31 -0.91 33.14
C SER A 1131 39.84 -0.61 33.51
N ASP A 1132 38.80 -0.68 32.67
CA ASP A 1132 38.52 -1.48 31.46
C ASP A 1132 37.57 -0.72 30.48
N VAL A 1133 37.08 -1.43 29.44
CA VAL A 1133 35.98 -1.14 28.46
C VAL A 1133 34.78 -0.31 29.01
N PHE A 1134 34.00 0.47 28.24
CA PHE A 1134 33.24 0.08 27.02
C PHE A 1134 33.10 1.20 25.93
N GLU A 1135 32.12 1.06 25.02
CA GLU A 1135 31.96 1.72 23.70
C GLU A 1135 30.93 2.86 23.70
N GLU A 1136 31.03 3.77 22.71
CA GLU A 1136 29.88 4.28 21.93
C GLU A 1136 30.34 4.82 20.55
N ALA A 1137 29.43 5.30 19.69
CA ALA A 1137 29.59 5.49 18.24
C ALA A 1137 28.91 6.80 17.75
N PRO A 1138 29.04 7.28 16.48
CA PRO A 1138 29.67 6.70 15.28
C PRO A 1138 30.91 7.52 14.80
N SER A 1139 31.14 8.12 13.59
CA SER A 1139 30.44 8.24 12.30
C SER A 1139 31.39 8.60 11.12
N ILE A 1140 30.85 8.53 9.89
CA ILE A 1140 31.39 8.96 8.57
C ILE A 1140 32.68 8.23 8.05
N GLU A 1141 32.68 7.92 6.74
CA GLU A 1141 33.45 6.83 6.12
C GLU A 1141 34.73 7.22 5.35
N TYR A 1142 35.49 6.20 4.89
CA TYR A 1142 35.91 6.07 3.47
C TYR A 1142 35.99 4.56 3.05
N PRO A 1143 35.71 4.19 1.78
CA PRO A 1143 35.37 2.81 1.38
C PRO A 1143 36.54 1.88 0.97
N GLN A 1144 36.24 0.57 0.84
CA GLN A 1144 37.18 -0.51 0.50
C GLN A 1144 37.58 -0.62 -0.99
N TYR A 1145 38.66 -1.37 -1.26
CA TYR A 1145 39.06 -1.84 -2.59
C TYR A 1145 39.25 -3.36 -2.62
N ALA A 1146 38.84 -4.02 -3.71
CA ALA A 1146 38.87 -5.48 -3.86
C ALA A 1146 39.56 -5.98 -5.14
N THR A 1147 40.09 -7.21 -5.08
CA THR A 1147 40.47 -8.13 -6.17
C THR A 1147 41.17 -7.56 -7.43
N ARG A 1148 42.50 -7.70 -7.49
CA ARG A 1148 43.34 -7.36 -8.66
C ARG A 1148 43.44 -8.54 -9.66
N GLY A 1149 42.82 -8.42 -10.82
CA GLY A 1149 42.80 -9.45 -11.87
C GLY A 1149 44.02 -9.48 -12.80
N ALA A 1150 44.20 -10.59 -13.53
CA ALA A 1150 45.26 -10.75 -14.52
C ALA A 1150 44.91 -10.08 -15.87
N MET A 1151 45.95 -9.73 -16.64
CA MET A 1151 45.85 -8.94 -17.88
C MET A 1151 44.80 -9.47 -18.87
N ARG A 1152 43.80 -8.63 -19.18
CA ARG A 1152 42.93 -8.78 -20.35
C ARG A 1152 43.41 -7.75 -21.39
N ASP A 1153 43.62 -8.20 -22.62
CA ASP A 1153 44.18 -7.40 -23.74
C ASP A 1153 45.48 -6.63 -23.43
N GLY A 1154 46.29 -7.16 -22.50
CA GLY A 1154 47.62 -6.65 -22.15
C GLY A 1154 47.65 -5.41 -21.25
N MET A 1155 46.50 -4.97 -20.73
CA MET A 1155 46.39 -3.82 -19.82
C MET A 1155 45.98 -4.25 -18.40
N GLU A 1156 46.32 -3.41 -17.42
CA GLU A 1156 45.91 -3.58 -16.03
C GLU A 1156 44.52 -2.97 -15.83
N TRP A 1157 43.63 -3.67 -15.11
CA TRP A 1157 42.25 -3.25 -14.86
C TRP A 1157 41.87 -3.39 -13.39
N ILE A 1158 40.92 -2.58 -12.94
CA ILE A 1158 40.17 -2.73 -11.68
C ILE A 1158 38.67 -2.55 -11.95
N GLU A 1159 37.84 -3.06 -11.05
CA GLU A 1159 36.39 -2.86 -11.04
C GLU A 1159 36.05 -1.98 -9.83
N TYR A 1160 35.26 -0.92 -10.00
CA TYR A 1160 34.89 -0.04 -8.89
C TYR A 1160 33.49 0.57 -9.03
N PRO A 1161 32.59 0.41 -8.04
CA PRO A 1161 32.72 -0.50 -6.89
C PRO A 1161 32.74 -1.97 -7.32
N SER A 1162 33.17 -2.87 -6.43
CA SER A 1162 33.26 -4.31 -6.73
C SER A 1162 31.88 -4.91 -7.03
N GLY A 1163 31.69 -5.54 -8.19
CA GLY A 1163 30.41 -6.08 -8.65
C GLY A 1163 29.58 -5.12 -9.54
N SER A 1164 30.02 -3.87 -9.70
CA SER A 1164 29.34 -2.87 -10.56
C SER A 1164 29.44 -3.14 -12.06
N GLN A 1165 30.34 -4.03 -12.49
CA GLN A 1165 30.76 -4.22 -13.88
C GLN A 1165 31.33 -2.95 -14.55
N GLN A 1166 31.68 -1.91 -13.79
CA GLN A 1166 32.36 -0.72 -14.29
C GLN A 1166 33.88 -0.92 -14.24
N TRP A 1167 34.47 -1.19 -15.41
CA TRP A 1167 35.89 -1.51 -15.56
C TRP A 1167 36.72 -0.27 -15.85
N PHE A 1168 37.71 -0.02 -15.01
CA PHE A 1168 38.69 1.05 -15.16
C PHE A 1168 40.02 0.46 -15.61
N TYR A 1169 40.56 0.97 -16.71
CA TYR A 1169 41.81 0.50 -17.30
C TYR A 1169 42.94 1.49 -17.03
N ARG A 1170 44.14 0.99 -16.75
CA ARG A 1170 45.28 1.86 -16.46
C ARG A 1170 46.00 2.28 -17.74
N ASP A 1171 46.01 3.57 -18.03
CA ASP A 1171 46.74 4.11 -19.18
C ASP A 1171 48.25 3.87 -19.00
N PRO A 1172 48.93 3.15 -19.90
CA PRO A 1172 50.35 2.82 -19.73
C PRO A 1172 51.28 4.04 -19.71
N SER A 1173 50.86 5.16 -20.29
CA SER A 1173 51.66 6.38 -20.47
C SER A 1173 51.43 7.43 -19.37
N THR A 1174 50.21 7.60 -18.88
CA THR A 1174 49.89 8.54 -17.78
C THR A 1174 49.81 7.86 -16.41
N GLN A 1175 49.75 6.53 -16.36
CA GLN A 1175 49.59 5.70 -15.16
C GLN A 1175 48.28 5.92 -14.37
N GLN A 1176 47.33 6.70 -14.93
CA GLN A 1176 46.01 6.97 -14.37
C GLN A 1176 44.98 5.91 -14.81
N TRP A 1177 43.90 5.78 -14.03
CA TRP A 1177 42.77 4.91 -14.31
C TRP A 1177 41.73 5.63 -15.18
N VAL A 1178 41.25 4.96 -16.22
CA VAL A 1178 40.31 5.53 -17.20
C VAL A 1178 39.14 4.56 -17.38
N HIS A 1179 37.91 5.03 -17.13
CA HIS A 1179 36.69 4.29 -17.43
C HIS A 1179 36.49 4.22 -18.95
N ARG A 1180 36.09 3.06 -19.48
CA ARG A 1180 35.95 2.86 -20.92
C ARG A 1180 34.76 1.96 -21.24
N LYS A 1181 33.75 2.52 -21.93
CA LYS A 1181 32.70 1.76 -22.61
C LYS A 1181 33.28 0.96 -23.79
#